data_AF-A0A5F1XVG9-F1
#
_entry.id   AF-A0A5F1XVG9-F1
#
_cell.length_a   1.000
_cell.length_b   1.000
_cell.length_c   1.000
_cell.angle_alpha   90.00
_cell.angle_beta   90.00
_cell.angle_gamma   90.00
#
_symmetry.space_group_name_H-M   'P 1'
#
loop_
_entity.id
_entity.type
_entity.pdbx_description
1 polymer ?
#
loop_
_entity_poly.entity_id
_entity_poly.type
_entity_poly.pdbx_seq_one_letter_code
_entity_poly.pdbx_strand_id
1 'polypeptide(L)'
;MIHKEKSGVMKMNEKKVLRFAGMFAISIFLGISCSADKNAGSPLNSVLSLFGVATDTTVSTNVVAPYTETDTPTSLPANFGAVAPEAVLFISSYSDVDRYKSIEIRFSHPMNKATVQADLVLSPSTGVLAGPGKGGEFYWASSSRLVFDPYREFKTNEQYTFSLTNASKTIDGQSLTSYSQTFKTEPDYLMTNKINTTNVLGGTNDVTFNKATTPTLTLTSTFTNPVAGANSIQSIKLKHMGDTNTAGITICSSSGVACDMTATINTNLSASALPPFVGGNVYYYEITVNSGKVFKRFATFNYGNVNTTPNNMIAKGGSIILDQAQAMPFLSKVLERFTAGNFKVTNQTFNQFAGLPITTARRSGYCIDYNGIGSFSMPNYIRNYGDAATGYGDGYCGPAGDEPGGFTQEGCATLIFTSCTDFDIDVYITGINVYTNVSGYPALQNIGVSMVANNTGELGFNFKGKTLAVDMVMIARSRGSLFLVIGAGNRFVFSTTAYLNYNDAPPADRSTIGKASLTVDTNGDASLNIFTPITDLSNFNTTDWSNNLTVKDRDGRVNQVKLEATTSGLAGWLAGTTEGAANGMVPSLTPLITRSMLRNFIEDVAPSVLNSIIGSLKNPGVNIALPSYLPAPLANFPLNVKIQLGSDSEVRVTGVNKGIVGSIDLGITAASPIGSPRTHQLTTGFVVSKPTGPMSNIYQFSKSAANPGLLLSLTVDSITQAAYHLWKNRALDLNIDKGFIDTIKLYAGTDPLFQLTESLIKVSPIINILAPGRSQLIGINPTTGTLVPAISGTDDIIIKVDPIQAPNGTLKPVTGTAKPKLEVNFTDIQLSILGKRADNSTYLISTARASLKGIADFDFVTFSNPTNNPAYANLNALKIVISNGPTLSYTLDILEGSAGAGAPNPFGLDPKGILAVVDPLVPSLIVPLVNNVLKEIPLPASISLPALTNPSNGNACGIITKTTHSFLYTLPIADTEPYPYVFGGLRLTAGGPAASDPGVLITCP
;
A
#
# COMPACT_ATOMS: atom_id res chain seq x y z
N MET A 1 11.10 -68.36 -13.92
CA MET A 1 11.55 -68.90 -15.24
C MET A 1 10.32 -68.84 -16.14
N ILE A 2 10.20 -68.06 -17.22
CA ILE A 2 11.15 -67.55 -18.23
C ILE A 2 10.65 -66.17 -18.72
N HIS A 3 11.59 -65.29 -19.08
CA HIS A 3 11.47 -63.92 -19.58
C HIS A 3 11.09 -63.76 -21.07
N LYS A 4 10.66 -62.52 -21.41
CA LYS A 4 10.92 -61.66 -22.61
C LYS A 4 9.64 -61.24 -23.34
N GLU A 5 9.24 -59.96 -23.32
CA GLU A 5 9.75 -58.72 -23.98
C GLU A 5 9.47 -58.59 -25.50
N LYS A 6 8.74 -57.49 -25.81
CA LYS A 6 8.86 -56.50 -26.92
C LYS A 6 8.46 -56.82 -28.37
N SER A 7 7.45 -56.08 -28.85
CA SER A 7 7.49 -55.01 -29.89
C SER A 7 6.05 -54.86 -30.46
N GLY A 8 5.48 -53.70 -30.86
CA GLY A 8 5.99 -52.38 -31.19
C GLY A 8 5.70 -52.04 -32.67
N VAL A 9 4.96 -50.93 -32.91
CA VAL A 9 4.80 -50.20 -34.21
C VAL A 9 3.61 -50.70 -35.09
N MET A 10 2.64 -49.92 -35.62
CA MET A 10 2.69 -48.60 -36.28
C MET A 10 1.32 -47.85 -36.27
N LYS A 11 1.37 -46.51 -36.38
CA LYS A 11 0.28 -45.53 -36.54
C LYS A 11 -0.36 -45.57 -37.95
N MET A 12 -1.61 -45.11 -38.11
CA MET A 12 -2.01 -43.74 -38.56
C MET A 12 -3.46 -43.68 -39.08
N ASN A 13 -4.20 -42.64 -38.63
CA ASN A 13 -5.19 -41.75 -39.30
C ASN A 13 -6.12 -42.29 -40.40
N GLU A 14 -7.33 -41.80 -40.67
CA GLU A 14 -8.30 -40.81 -40.15
C GLU A 14 -9.44 -40.88 -41.20
N LYS A 15 -10.70 -40.68 -40.81
CA LYS A 15 -11.63 -39.71 -41.47
C LYS A 15 -13.04 -39.76 -40.87
N LYS A 16 -13.49 -38.58 -40.45
CA LYS A 16 -14.87 -38.20 -40.10
C LYS A 16 -15.73 -38.04 -41.36
N VAL A 17 -17.07 -38.07 -41.20
CA VAL A 17 -18.04 -36.97 -41.52
C VAL A 17 -19.50 -37.49 -41.44
N LEU A 18 -20.20 -37.05 -40.37
CA LEU A 18 -21.45 -36.25 -40.30
C LEU A 18 -22.85 -36.75 -40.80
N ARG A 19 -23.88 -36.33 -40.02
CA ARG A 19 -25.35 -36.11 -40.28
C ARG A 19 -26.30 -37.27 -39.90
N PHE A 20 -27.52 -37.12 -39.37
CA PHE A 20 -28.38 -36.05 -38.80
C PHE A 20 -29.64 -36.74 -38.17
N ALA A 21 -30.47 -35.98 -37.43
CA ALA A 21 -31.86 -36.21 -36.94
C ALA A 21 -31.96 -36.37 -35.40
N GLY A 22 -32.88 -35.75 -34.64
CA GLY A 22 -34.08 -34.96 -34.91
C GLY A 22 -35.16 -35.29 -33.85
N MET A 23 -35.53 -34.30 -33.01
CA MET A 23 -36.83 -33.99 -32.33
C MET A 23 -37.87 -35.13 -32.06
N PHE A 24 -38.61 -35.28 -30.94
CA PHE A 24 -39.26 -34.33 -30.00
C PHE A 24 -39.94 -35.08 -28.80
N ALA A 25 -40.06 -34.40 -27.64
CA ALA A 25 -41.16 -34.37 -26.63
C ALA A 25 -41.50 -35.47 -25.58
N ILE A 26 -41.32 -35.09 -24.29
CA ILE A 26 -42.29 -34.94 -23.14
C ILE A 26 -43.08 -36.21 -22.69
N SER A 27 -42.93 -36.79 -21.48
CA SER A 27 -43.49 -36.33 -20.17
C SER A 27 -43.09 -37.25 -18.96
N ILE A 28 -42.66 -36.65 -17.83
CA ILE A 28 -43.15 -36.81 -16.43
C ILE A 28 -43.08 -38.17 -15.65
N PHE A 29 -42.14 -38.19 -14.67
CA PHE A 29 -42.15 -38.66 -13.26
C PHE A 29 -41.82 -40.11 -12.78
N LEU A 30 -40.93 -40.13 -11.75
CA LEU A 30 -40.59 -41.12 -10.69
C LEU A 30 -39.76 -42.35 -11.12
N GLY A 31 -38.65 -42.78 -10.48
CA GLY A 31 -37.89 -42.33 -9.32
C GLY A 31 -36.85 -43.42 -8.92
N ILE A 32 -35.75 -43.01 -8.28
CA ILE A 32 -34.92 -43.75 -7.27
C ILE A 32 -34.09 -44.96 -7.79
N SER A 33 -32.82 -45.23 -7.45
CA SER A 33 -31.63 -44.55 -6.88
C SER A 33 -30.48 -45.58 -6.84
N CYS A 34 -29.22 -45.12 -6.84
CA CYS A 34 -28.05 -45.58 -6.02
C CYS A 34 -26.75 -45.01 -6.67
N SER A 35 -26.17 -43.88 -6.21
CA SER A 35 -25.27 -43.61 -5.04
C SER A 35 -23.89 -44.28 -5.15
N ALA A 36 -22.71 -43.67 -4.91
CA ALA A 36 -22.28 -42.42 -4.25
C ALA A 36 -20.88 -42.01 -4.85
N ASP A 37 -20.37 -40.77 -4.79
CA ASP A 37 -20.09 -39.98 -3.59
C ASP A 37 -20.69 -38.57 -3.57
N LYS A 38 -21.06 -38.15 -2.36
CA LYS A 38 -21.94 -37.02 -2.03
C LYS A 38 -21.16 -35.70 -1.86
N ASN A 39 -21.50 -34.71 -2.68
CA ASN A 39 -21.35 -33.28 -2.33
C ASN A 39 -22.43 -32.91 -1.30
N ALA A 40 -22.14 -33.11 -0.01
CA ALA A 40 -22.93 -32.54 1.07
C ALA A 40 -22.37 -31.16 1.43
N GLY A 41 -23.19 -30.12 1.33
CA GLY A 41 -22.88 -28.77 1.82
C GLY A 41 -22.57 -27.74 0.73
N SER A 42 -23.61 -27.23 0.05
CA SER A 42 -23.48 -25.93 -0.63
C SER A 42 -23.42 -24.83 0.45
N PRO A 43 -22.46 -23.87 0.39
CA PRO A 43 -22.42 -22.71 1.28
C PRO A 43 -23.74 -21.90 1.24
N LEU A 44 -24.40 -21.88 0.08
CA LEU A 44 -25.71 -21.28 -0.11
C LEU A 44 -26.76 -21.91 0.81
N ASN A 45 -26.84 -23.25 0.87
CA ASN A 45 -27.80 -23.96 1.71
C ASN A 45 -27.48 -23.80 3.20
N SER A 46 -26.20 -23.68 3.54
CA SER A 46 -25.76 -23.47 4.94
C SER A 46 -26.10 -22.05 5.42
N VAL A 47 -25.95 -21.04 4.56
CA VAL A 47 -26.29 -19.65 4.88
C VAL A 47 -27.79 -19.40 4.82
N LEU A 48 -28.51 -19.96 3.84
CA LEU A 48 -29.97 -19.90 3.78
C LEU A 48 -30.63 -20.62 4.96
N SER A 49 -30.09 -21.77 5.40
CA SER A 49 -30.57 -22.43 6.63
C SER A 49 -30.23 -21.66 7.90
N LEU A 50 -29.11 -20.93 7.95
CA LEU A 50 -28.78 -19.94 9.00
C LEU A 50 -29.82 -18.81 9.08
N PHE A 51 -30.44 -18.44 7.96
CA PHE A 51 -31.52 -17.44 7.88
C PHE A 51 -32.94 -18.03 7.94
N GLY A 52 -33.08 -19.31 8.32
CA GLY A 52 -34.39 -19.96 8.46
C GLY A 52 -35.12 -20.24 7.15
N VAL A 53 -34.44 -20.12 6.00
CA VAL A 53 -34.99 -20.50 4.68
C VAL A 53 -34.82 -22.01 4.54
N ALA A 54 -35.93 -22.75 4.61
CA ALA A 54 -35.93 -24.21 4.56
C ALA A 54 -35.41 -24.72 3.20
N THR A 55 -34.23 -25.32 3.20
CA THR A 55 -33.70 -26.13 2.08
C THR A 55 -33.38 -27.54 2.58
N ASP A 56 -34.42 -28.34 2.76
CA ASP A 56 -34.42 -29.76 3.14
C ASP A 56 -33.89 -30.18 4.53
N THR A 57 -34.35 -31.36 4.95
CA THR A 57 -34.83 -31.76 6.29
C THR A 57 -33.83 -32.06 7.43
N THR A 58 -32.63 -31.48 7.46
CA THR A 58 -31.74 -31.67 8.65
C THR A 58 -30.96 -30.41 9.01
N VAL A 59 -31.42 -29.71 10.04
CA VAL A 59 -30.76 -28.50 10.59
C VAL A 59 -29.90 -28.91 11.79
N SER A 60 -28.62 -28.55 11.76
CA SER A 60 -27.70 -28.70 12.90
C SER A 60 -27.96 -27.63 13.96
N THR A 61 -27.77 -27.99 15.23
CA THR A 61 -28.22 -27.32 16.45
C THR A 61 -27.49 -26.01 16.84
N ASN A 62 -26.94 -25.24 15.90
CA ASN A 62 -26.33 -23.92 16.18
C ASN A 62 -27.13 -22.76 15.53
N VAL A 63 -28.46 -22.89 15.50
CA VAL A 63 -29.36 -21.82 15.04
C VAL A 63 -29.41 -20.75 16.13
N VAL A 64 -28.90 -19.55 15.81
CA VAL A 64 -29.16 -18.31 16.55
C VAL A 64 -30.67 -18.25 16.81
N ALA A 65 -31.07 -18.05 18.06
CA ALA A 65 -32.48 -18.11 18.45
C ALA A 65 -33.36 -17.33 17.46
N PRO A 66 -34.45 -17.93 16.92
CA PRO A 66 -35.29 -17.25 15.95
C PRO A 66 -35.79 -15.94 16.57
N TYR A 67 -35.42 -14.81 15.96
CA TYR A 67 -35.93 -13.52 16.35
C TYR A 67 -37.46 -13.54 16.29
N THR A 68 -38.11 -13.15 17.38
CA THR A 68 -39.57 -13.04 17.45
C THR A 68 -39.98 -11.58 17.43
N GLU A 69 -40.92 -11.24 16.55
CA GLU A 69 -41.49 -9.89 16.43
C GLU A 69 -42.15 -9.41 17.74
N THR A 70 -42.63 -10.35 18.57
CA THR A 70 -43.33 -10.09 19.83
C THR A 70 -42.60 -10.73 21.01
N ASP A 71 -42.81 -10.20 22.21
CA ASP A 71 -42.25 -10.69 23.48
C ASP A 71 -43.30 -11.50 24.27
N THR A 72 -43.83 -12.56 23.68
CA THR A 72 -45.05 -13.22 24.20
C THR A 72 -44.77 -14.24 25.31
N PRO A 73 -45.63 -14.32 26.35
CA PRO A 73 -45.53 -15.32 27.42
C PRO A 73 -45.95 -16.72 26.93
N THR A 74 -45.63 -17.73 27.72
CA THR A 74 -45.82 -19.15 27.36
C THR A 74 -47.24 -19.68 27.54
N SER A 75 -48.11 -19.01 28.32
CA SER A 75 -49.49 -19.46 28.55
C SER A 75 -50.49 -18.31 28.71
N LEU A 76 -51.74 -18.59 28.34
CA LEU A 76 -52.89 -17.71 28.61
C LEU A 76 -53.36 -17.87 30.07
N PRO A 77 -54.07 -16.88 30.64
CA PRO A 77 -54.68 -17.01 31.96
C PRO A 77 -55.59 -18.23 32.07
N ALA A 78 -55.61 -18.86 33.25
CA ALA A 78 -56.56 -19.93 33.53
C ALA A 78 -58.00 -19.39 33.43
N ASN A 79 -58.89 -20.11 32.73
CA ASN A 79 -60.28 -19.71 32.44
C ASN A 79 -60.48 -18.53 31.49
N PHE A 80 -59.47 -18.17 30.67
CA PHE A 80 -59.58 -17.09 29.69
C PHE A 80 -60.77 -17.29 28.74
N GLY A 81 -61.79 -16.45 28.87
CA GLY A 81 -63.03 -16.50 28.10
C GLY A 81 -64.11 -17.48 28.57
N ALA A 82 -64.03 -18.02 29.78
CA ALA A 82 -64.99 -19.01 30.25
C ALA A 82 -66.40 -18.44 30.51
N VAL A 83 -66.53 -17.14 30.79
CA VAL A 83 -67.79 -16.48 31.16
C VAL A 83 -68.25 -15.46 30.11
N ALA A 84 -67.33 -14.68 29.58
CA ALA A 84 -67.58 -13.64 28.59
C ALA A 84 -66.38 -13.47 27.65
N PRO A 85 -66.53 -12.79 26.51
CA PRO A 85 -65.38 -12.42 25.68
C PRO A 85 -64.40 -11.54 26.48
N GLU A 86 -63.13 -11.92 26.48
CA GLU A 86 -62.04 -11.30 27.24
C GLU A 86 -60.86 -10.99 26.33
N ALA A 87 -60.09 -9.97 26.68
CA ALA A 87 -58.84 -9.61 26.01
C ALA A 87 -57.69 -9.65 27.02
N VAL A 88 -56.49 -9.95 26.54
CA VAL A 88 -55.26 -9.87 27.34
C VAL A 88 -54.13 -9.31 26.51
N LEU A 89 -53.38 -8.37 27.11
CA LEU A 89 -52.10 -7.92 26.59
C LEU A 89 -51.09 -9.06 26.75
N PHE A 90 -50.72 -9.70 25.65
CA PHE A 90 -49.98 -10.96 25.67
C PHE A 90 -48.47 -10.72 25.59
N ILE A 91 -47.91 -10.17 26.68
CA ILE A 91 -46.47 -9.88 26.82
C ILE A 91 -45.85 -10.57 28.05
N SER A 92 -44.55 -10.88 27.97
CA SER A 92 -43.82 -11.69 28.96
C SER A 92 -43.68 -11.02 30.32
N SER A 93 -43.68 -9.69 30.34
CA SER A 93 -43.58 -8.85 31.53
C SER A 93 -44.26 -7.50 31.29
N TYR A 94 -44.82 -6.89 32.32
CA TYR A 94 -45.33 -5.50 32.28
C TYR A 94 -44.28 -4.46 32.66
N SER A 95 -43.09 -4.88 33.09
CA SER A 95 -41.91 -4.04 33.34
C SER A 95 -40.79 -4.36 32.36
N ASP A 96 -40.01 -3.35 31.96
CA ASP A 96 -38.92 -3.47 30.97
C ASP A 96 -39.38 -4.04 29.62
N VAL A 97 -40.57 -3.62 29.16
CA VAL A 97 -41.09 -4.00 27.84
C VAL A 97 -40.15 -3.50 26.75
N ASP A 98 -39.84 -4.38 25.79
CA ASP A 98 -38.98 -4.03 24.65
C ASP A 98 -39.58 -2.87 23.85
N ARG A 99 -38.77 -1.84 23.59
CA ARG A 99 -39.23 -0.64 22.89
C ARG A 99 -39.43 -0.85 21.40
N TYR A 100 -38.81 -1.88 20.84
CA TYR A 100 -38.75 -2.09 19.39
C TYR A 100 -39.67 -3.22 18.91
N LYS A 101 -40.33 -3.95 19.83
CA LYS A 101 -41.18 -5.08 19.48
C LYS A 101 -42.64 -4.70 19.32
N SER A 102 -43.32 -5.43 18.45
CA SER A 102 -44.76 -5.38 18.31
C SER A 102 -45.44 -5.90 19.57
N ILE A 103 -46.64 -5.41 19.83
CA ILE A 103 -47.46 -5.81 20.97
C ILE A 103 -48.56 -6.75 20.49
N GLU A 104 -48.64 -7.95 21.07
CA GLU A 104 -49.72 -8.90 20.80
C GLU A 104 -50.86 -8.76 21.82
N ILE A 105 -52.08 -8.75 21.31
CA ILE A 105 -53.32 -8.80 22.07
C ILE A 105 -54.04 -10.08 21.68
N ARG A 106 -54.35 -10.91 22.69
CA ARG A 106 -55.15 -12.11 22.49
C ARG A 106 -56.55 -11.90 22.98
N PHE A 107 -57.51 -12.43 22.23
CA PHE A 107 -58.92 -12.46 22.57
C PHE A 107 -59.35 -13.90 22.82
N SER A 108 -60.27 -14.09 23.74
CA SER A 108 -60.81 -15.42 24.03
C SER A 108 -61.77 -15.93 22.95
N HIS A 109 -62.32 -15.03 22.15
CA HIS A 109 -63.27 -15.31 21.07
C HIS A 109 -62.86 -14.62 19.76
N PRO A 110 -63.30 -15.11 18.59
CA PRO A 110 -63.18 -14.40 17.32
C PRO A 110 -63.84 -13.01 17.36
N MET A 111 -63.07 -11.98 17.01
CA MET A 111 -63.51 -10.58 17.13
C MET A 111 -63.89 -9.93 15.81
N ASN A 112 -64.80 -8.96 15.85
CA ASN A 112 -65.07 -8.06 14.75
C ASN A 112 -63.94 -7.03 14.65
N LYS A 113 -63.18 -7.09 13.55
CA LYS A 113 -61.97 -6.28 13.34
C LYS A 113 -62.23 -4.77 13.43
N ALA A 114 -63.34 -4.31 12.86
CA ALA A 114 -63.64 -2.88 12.77
C ALA A 114 -63.98 -2.27 14.13
N THR A 115 -64.75 -2.98 14.96
CA THR A 115 -65.15 -2.50 16.29
C THR A 115 -63.95 -2.45 17.23
N VAL A 116 -63.10 -3.49 17.22
CA VAL A 116 -61.87 -3.53 18.03
C VAL A 116 -60.89 -2.43 17.61
N GLN A 117 -60.64 -2.26 16.30
CA GLN A 117 -59.71 -1.23 15.82
C GLN A 117 -60.19 0.19 16.14
N ALA A 118 -61.50 0.45 16.12
CA ALA A 118 -62.06 1.75 16.49
C ALA A 118 -61.92 2.04 17.99
N ASP A 119 -62.15 1.03 18.83
CA ASP A 119 -62.19 1.13 20.30
C ASP A 119 -60.80 1.11 20.96
N LEU A 120 -59.80 0.46 20.36
CA LEU A 120 -58.47 0.26 20.95
C LEU A 120 -57.74 1.59 21.24
N VAL A 121 -57.30 1.80 22.47
CA VAL A 121 -56.45 2.95 22.83
C VAL A 121 -55.12 2.44 23.40
N LEU A 122 -54.02 2.97 22.89
CA LEU A 122 -52.69 2.82 23.49
C LEU A 122 -52.09 4.22 23.63
N SER A 123 -51.87 4.66 24.86
CA SER A 123 -51.39 6.02 25.15
C SER A 123 -50.18 6.00 26.09
N PRO A 124 -49.11 6.77 25.79
CA PRO A 124 -48.08 7.06 26.78
C PRO A 124 -48.65 7.92 27.92
N SER A 125 -47.97 7.95 29.06
CA SER A 125 -48.30 8.85 30.16
C SER A 125 -48.17 10.32 29.74
N THR A 126 -47.32 10.62 28.75
CA THR A 126 -47.17 11.96 28.17
C THR A 126 -47.24 11.98 26.63
N GLY A 127 -48.15 12.78 26.08
CA GLY A 127 -48.29 13.02 24.63
C GLY A 127 -49.03 11.91 23.89
N VAL A 128 -48.72 11.75 22.60
CA VAL A 128 -49.29 10.70 21.72
C VAL A 128 -48.18 9.85 21.11
N LEU A 129 -48.53 8.66 20.64
CA LEU A 129 -47.63 7.82 19.85
C LEU A 129 -47.27 8.53 18.54
N ALA A 130 -46.03 8.32 18.06
CA ALA A 130 -45.53 8.98 16.87
C ALA A 130 -46.14 8.37 15.60
N GLY A 131 -46.53 9.22 14.66
CA GLY A 131 -47.08 8.82 13.35
C GLY A 131 -48.60 9.03 13.22
N PRO A 132 -49.19 8.66 12.07
CA PRO A 132 -50.60 8.90 11.79
C PRO A 132 -51.52 8.04 12.66
N GLY A 133 -52.75 8.52 12.85
CA GLY A 133 -53.82 7.79 13.55
C GLY A 133 -53.45 7.47 15.00
N LYS A 134 -53.42 6.17 15.33
CA LYS A 134 -53.10 5.66 16.68
C LYS A 134 -51.59 5.36 16.86
N GLY A 135 -50.74 5.85 15.95
CA GLY A 135 -49.27 5.75 16.05
C GLY A 135 -48.66 4.38 15.69
N GLY A 136 -49.40 3.55 14.94
CA GLY A 136 -48.93 2.27 14.43
C GLY A 136 -49.92 1.60 13.49
N GLU A 137 -49.55 0.42 12.98
CA GLU A 137 -50.43 -0.45 12.19
C GLU A 137 -51.02 -1.57 13.05
N PHE A 138 -52.28 -1.87 12.78
CA PHE A 138 -52.97 -3.02 13.36
C PHE A 138 -53.12 -4.10 12.31
N TYR A 139 -52.65 -5.30 12.61
CA TYR A 139 -52.91 -6.46 11.76
C TYR A 139 -53.39 -7.65 12.59
N TRP A 140 -54.25 -8.46 11.97
CA TRP A 140 -54.84 -9.62 12.61
C TRP A 140 -54.09 -10.88 12.19
N ALA A 141 -53.32 -11.46 13.11
CA ALA A 141 -52.62 -12.72 12.89
C ALA A 141 -53.58 -13.92 12.85
N SER A 142 -54.74 -13.81 13.50
CA SER A 142 -55.88 -14.72 13.39
C SER A 142 -57.18 -13.97 13.72
N SER A 143 -58.34 -14.62 13.73
CA SER A 143 -59.59 -13.98 14.17
C SER A 143 -59.61 -13.58 15.66
N SER A 144 -58.67 -14.07 16.47
CA SER A 144 -58.57 -13.84 17.92
C SER A 144 -57.21 -13.27 18.35
N ARG A 145 -56.35 -12.91 17.40
CA ARG A 145 -55.01 -12.36 17.67
C ARG A 145 -54.82 -11.08 16.88
N LEU A 146 -54.65 -9.98 17.60
CA LEU A 146 -54.34 -8.66 17.05
C LEU A 146 -52.92 -8.31 17.44
N VAL A 147 -52.15 -7.85 16.46
CA VAL A 147 -50.81 -7.30 16.70
C VAL A 147 -50.85 -5.81 16.39
N PHE A 148 -50.29 -5.02 17.30
CA PHE A 148 -50.00 -3.61 17.10
C PHE A 148 -48.51 -3.44 16.86
N ASP A 149 -48.16 -2.99 15.67
CA ASP A 149 -46.80 -2.65 15.27
C ASP A 149 -46.66 -1.13 15.25
N PRO A 150 -45.89 -0.53 16.18
CA PRO A 150 -45.77 0.92 16.23
C PRO A 150 -44.92 1.43 15.06
N TYR A 151 -45.26 2.59 14.48
CA TYR A 151 -44.46 3.19 13.40
C TYR A 151 -43.05 3.63 13.86
N ARG A 152 -42.84 3.63 15.18
CA ARG A 152 -41.62 4.03 15.88
C ARG A 152 -41.45 3.24 17.16
N GLU A 153 -40.21 3.14 17.60
CA GLU A 153 -39.88 2.62 18.90
C GLU A 153 -40.66 3.36 20.01
N PHE A 154 -41.12 2.63 21.02
CA PHE A 154 -41.71 3.25 22.19
C PHE A 154 -40.66 4.12 22.91
N LYS A 155 -41.11 5.24 23.50
CA LYS A 155 -40.25 6.11 24.33
C LYS A 155 -39.50 5.33 25.42
N THR A 156 -38.28 5.78 25.70
CA THR A 156 -37.40 5.27 26.76
C THR A 156 -38.02 5.41 28.14
N ASN A 157 -38.00 4.34 28.95
CA ASN A 157 -38.45 4.35 30.36
C ASN A 157 -39.86 4.94 30.60
N GLU A 158 -40.75 4.84 29.61
CA GLU A 158 -42.06 5.48 29.61
C GLU A 158 -43.16 4.48 29.99
N GLN A 159 -44.19 4.97 30.68
CA GLN A 159 -45.37 4.17 31.03
C GLN A 159 -46.44 4.31 29.95
N TYR A 160 -46.98 3.17 29.49
CA TYR A 160 -48.06 3.10 28.50
C TYR A 160 -49.29 2.43 29.11
N THR A 161 -50.46 2.96 28.78
CA THR A 161 -51.74 2.36 29.14
C THR A 161 -52.44 1.89 27.87
N PHE A 162 -52.77 0.60 27.84
CA PHE A 162 -53.58 -0.05 26.82
C PHE A 162 -55.01 -0.21 27.35
N SER A 163 -56.02 0.13 26.57
CA SER A 163 -57.42 -0.09 26.94
C SER A 163 -58.32 -0.49 25.76
N LEU A 164 -59.27 -1.37 26.05
CA LEU A 164 -60.41 -1.76 25.21
C LEU A 164 -61.68 -1.70 26.07
N THR A 165 -62.79 -1.27 25.48
CA THR A 165 -64.07 -1.13 26.17
C THR A 165 -65.09 -2.15 25.66
N ASN A 166 -66.33 -2.04 26.12
CA ASN A 166 -67.45 -2.85 25.63
C ASN A 166 -67.90 -2.48 24.20
N ALA A 167 -67.30 -1.44 23.58
CA ALA A 167 -67.53 -1.12 22.17
C ALA A 167 -66.90 -2.16 21.22
N SER A 168 -65.85 -2.86 21.66
CA SER A 168 -65.30 -4.03 20.99
C SER A 168 -66.28 -5.22 21.03
N LYS A 169 -66.55 -5.84 19.87
CA LYS A 169 -67.53 -6.93 19.75
C LYS A 169 -66.97 -8.18 19.11
N THR A 170 -67.48 -9.36 19.48
CA THR A 170 -67.22 -10.61 18.76
C THR A 170 -67.83 -10.58 17.36
N ILE A 171 -67.46 -11.52 16.50
CA ILE A 171 -68.10 -11.70 15.17
C ILE A 171 -69.62 -11.94 15.33
N ASP A 172 -70.03 -12.57 16.43
CA ASP A 172 -71.43 -12.85 16.77
C ASP A 172 -72.13 -11.70 17.52
N GLY A 173 -71.47 -10.56 17.69
CA GLY A 173 -72.05 -9.34 18.27
C GLY A 173 -72.05 -9.25 19.80
N GLN A 174 -71.43 -10.19 20.51
CA GLN A 174 -71.26 -10.11 21.96
C GLN A 174 -70.24 -9.02 22.34
N SER A 175 -70.47 -8.31 23.44
CA SER A 175 -69.57 -7.23 23.88
C SER A 175 -68.37 -7.79 24.65
N LEU A 176 -67.20 -7.20 24.43
CA LEU A 176 -65.98 -7.51 25.18
C LEU A 176 -66.07 -7.01 26.63
N THR A 177 -65.56 -7.78 27.57
CA THR A 177 -65.30 -7.28 28.93
C THR A 177 -64.25 -6.18 28.85
N SER A 178 -64.55 -4.98 29.37
CA SER A 178 -63.60 -3.85 29.33
C SER A 178 -62.28 -4.25 29.99
N TYR A 179 -61.19 -3.98 29.29
CA TYR A 179 -59.85 -4.40 29.67
C TYR A 179 -58.91 -3.20 29.61
N SER A 180 -58.13 -3.00 30.67
CA SER A 180 -57.12 -1.94 30.73
C SER A 180 -55.87 -2.49 31.41
N GLN A 181 -54.73 -2.30 30.78
CA GLN A 181 -53.45 -2.79 31.28
C GLN A 181 -52.38 -1.73 31.09
N THR A 182 -51.56 -1.52 32.12
CA THR A 182 -50.42 -0.61 32.05
C THR A 182 -49.12 -1.41 32.00
N PHE A 183 -48.17 -0.94 31.21
CA PHE A 183 -46.82 -1.49 31.15
C PHE A 183 -45.78 -0.37 31.05
N LYS A 184 -44.54 -0.67 31.40
CA LYS A 184 -43.42 0.28 31.35
C LYS A 184 -42.32 -0.24 30.44
N THR A 185 -41.85 0.60 29.53
CA THR A 185 -40.77 0.24 28.61
C THR A 185 -39.41 0.27 29.26
N GLU A 186 -38.46 -0.48 28.69
CA GLU A 186 -37.06 -0.46 29.13
C GLU A 186 -36.42 0.94 28.94
N PRO A 187 -35.44 1.34 29.78
CA PRO A 187 -34.65 2.53 29.53
C PRO A 187 -33.68 2.31 28.36
N ASP A 188 -33.18 3.41 27.79
CA ASP A 188 -32.03 3.37 26.91
C ASP A 188 -30.75 3.26 27.75
N TYR A 189 -29.90 2.31 27.36
CA TYR A 189 -28.60 2.12 27.99
C TYR A 189 -27.51 2.87 27.22
N LEU A 190 -27.82 4.02 26.60
CA LEU A 190 -26.84 4.80 25.86
C LEU A 190 -25.81 5.40 26.82
N MET A 191 -24.54 5.39 26.41
CA MET A 191 -23.43 5.88 27.22
C MET A 191 -22.60 6.89 26.45
N THR A 192 -22.18 7.95 27.14
CA THR A 192 -21.13 8.86 26.68
C THR A 192 -19.81 8.40 27.29
N ASN A 193 -18.86 8.02 26.43
CA ASN A 193 -17.55 7.53 26.84
C ASN A 193 -16.49 8.60 26.57
N LYS A 194 -15.59 8.83 27.53
CA LYS A 194 -14.48 9.78 27.42
C LYS A 194 -13.18 9.20 27.93
N ILE A 195 -12.06 9.61 27.35
CA ILE A 195 -10.72 9.38 27.94
C ILE A 195 -10.24 10.66 28.63
N ASN A 196 -9.80 10.51 29.89
CA ASN A 196 -9.30 11.57 30.76
C ASN A 196 -10.27 12.76 30.87
N THR A 197 -11.59 12.47 30.92
CA THR A 197 -12.73 13.41 31.09
C THR A 197 -13.00 14.43 29.97
N THR A 198 -12.07 14.66 29.04
CA THR A 198 -12.21 15.69 28.01
C THR A 198 -12.58 15.15 26.63
N ASN A 199 -12.12 13.95 26.27
CA ASN A 199 -12.13 13.48 24.89
C ASN A 199 -13.27 12.48 24.65
N VAL A 200 -14.37 12.93 24.04
CA VAL A 200 -15.52 12.07 23.69
C VAL A 200 -15.14 11.06 22.62
N LEU A 201 -15.51 9.80 22.84
CA LEU A 201 -15.32 8.68 21.93
C LEU A 201 -16.61 8.37 21.14
N GLY A 202 -16.51 7.62 20.04
CA GLY A 202 -17.67 7.17 19.25
C GLY A 202 -18.24 8.21 18.26
N GLY A 203 -17.55 9.35 18.09
CA GLY A 203 -17.88 10.39 17.12
C GLY A 203 -17.57 10.01 15.66
N THR A 204 -17.45 11.02 14.78
CA THR A 204 -17.17 10.83 13.34
C THR A 204 -15.70 11.05 12.95
N ASN A 205 -14.86 11.46 13.90
CA ASN A 205 -13.44 11.73 13.70
C ASN A 205 -12.58 10.64 14.34
N ASP A 206 -11.35 10.48 13.82
CA ASP A 206 -10.35 9.63 14.46
C ASP A 206 -9.90 10.23 15.80
N VAL A 207 -9.76 9.34 16.78
CA VAL A 207 -9.25 9.66 18.12
C VAL A 207 -8.00 8.82 18.36
N THR A 208 -6.85 9.42 18.10
CA THR A 208 -5.53 8.82 18.38
C THR A 208 -4.83 9.53 19.55
N PHE A 209 -4.45 8.76 20.56
CA PHE A 209 -3.67 9.22 21.71
C PHE A 209 -2.19 8.89 21.55
N ASN A 210 -1.34 9.93 21.64
CA ASN A 210 0.10 9.75 21.66
C ASN A 210 0.57 9.34 23.07
N LYS A 211 1.15 8.14 23.18
CA LYS A 211 1.68 7.56 24.43
C LYS A 211 2.73 8.44 25.09
N ALA A 212 3.51 9.19 24.31
CA ALA A 212 4.54 10.08 24.85
C ALA A 212 3.95 11.26 25.65
N THR A 213 2.78 11.76 25.24
CA THR A 213 2.10 12.90 25.89
C THR A 213 0.95 12.47 26.81
N THR A 214 0.37 11.28 26.57
CA THR A 214 -0.79 10.76 27.30
C THR A 214 -0.52 9.32 27.78
N PRO A 215 0.40 9.09 28.72
CA PRO A 215 0.79 7.75 29.16
C PRO A 215 -0.27 7.03 30.01
N THR A 216 -1.14 7.80 30.67
CA THR A 216 -2.24 7.29 31.50
C THR A 216 -3.58 7.55 30.83
N LEU A 217 -4.36 6.48 30.64
CA LEU A 217 -5.70 6.53 30.06
C LEU A 217 -6.73 6.09 31.11
N THR A 218 -7.62 7.01 31.48
CA THR A 218 -8.79 6.72 32.31
C THR A 218 -10.05 6.82 31.46
N LEU A 219 -10.78 5.72 31.32
CA LEU A 219 -12.09 5.67 30.69
C LEU A 219 -13.14 6.15 31.69
N THR A 220 -13.79 7.26 31.37
CA THR A 220 -14.88 7.87 32.12
C THR A 220 -16.16 7.76 31.32
N SER A 221 -17.17 7.10 31.88
CA SER A 221 -18.39 6.74 31.16
C SER A 221 -19.63 7.10 31.98
N THR A 222 -20.61 7.70 31.33
CA THR A 222 -21.88 8.14 31.95
C THR A 222 -23.06 7.75 31.09
N PHE A 223 -24.15 7.29 31.70
CA PHE A 223 -25.41 7.06 30.98
C PHE A 223 -26.00 8.37 30.48
N THR A 224 -26.53 8.38 29.26
CA THR A 224 -27.11 9.58 28.64
C THR A 224 -28.46 9.92 29.29
N ASN A 225 -29.31 8.92 29.53
CA ASN A 225 -30.62 9.07 30.17
C ASN A 225 -30.72 8.17 31.42
N PRO A 226 -30.05 8.53 32.54
CA PRO A 226 -29.97 7.66 33.71
C PRO A 226 -31.32 7.51 34.41
N VAL A 227 -31.63 6.29 34.85
CA VAL A 227 -32.78 6.02 35.74
C VAL A 227 -32.33 6.18 37.20
N ALA A 228 -33.00 7.06 37.94
CA ALA A 228 -32.74 7.23 39.37
C ALA A 228 -33.38 6.10 40.20
N GLY A 229 -32.63 5.54 41.16
CA GLY A 229 -33.11 4.50 42.06
C GLY A 229 -33.01 3.08 41.50
N ALA A 230 -33.97 2.22 41.85
CA ALA A 230 -33.98 0.82 41.42
C ALA A 230 -34.10 0.71 39.89
N ASN A 231 -33.15 0.00 39.29
CA ASN A 231 -33.10 -0.26 37.85
C ASN A 231 -33.05 -1.78 37.58
N SER A 232 -33.25 -2.15 36.31
CA SER A 232 -33.31 -3.53 35.88
C SER A 232 -31.96 -4.13 35.49
N ILE A 233 -30.84 -3.43 35.74
CA ILE A 233 -29.50 -3.91 35.40
C ILE A 233 -29.07 -4.98 36.41
N GLN A 234 -28.77 -6.17 35.89
CA GLN A 234 -28.23 -7.28 36.66
C GLN A 234 -26.71 -7.16 36.83
N SER A 235 -25.99 -6.79 35.77
CA SER A 235 -24.54 -6.58 35.81
C SER A 235 -24.02 -5.70 34.67
N ILE A 236 -22.94 -4.97 34.95
CA ILE A 236 -22.16 -4.26 33.93
C ILE A 236 -20.73 -4.81 33.95
N LYS A 237 -20.23 -5.24 32.79
CA LYS A 237 -18.85 -5.69 32.61
C LYS A 237 -18.17 -4.88 31.52
N LEU A 238 -16.96 -4.39 31.79
CA LEU A 238 -16.09 -3.79 30.78
C LEU A 238 -15.23 -4.89 30.15
N LYS A 239 -15.23 -5.00 28.82
CA LYS A 239 -14.41 -5.95 28.06
C LYS A 239 -13.54 -5.21 27.05
N HIS A 240 -12.47 -5.85 26.63
CA HIS A 240 -11.52 -5.34 25.63
C HIS A 240 -11.37 -6.36 24.50
N MET A 241 -11.66 -5.95 23.26
CA MET A 241 -11.65 -6.85 22.10
C MET A 241 -10.24 -7.38 21.80
N GLY A 242 -10.11 -8.71 21.67
CA GLY A 242 -8.83 -9.35 21.38
C GLY A 242 -7.87 -9.41 22.58
N ASP A 243 -8.36 -9.13 23.79
CA ASP A 243 -7.64 -9.36 25.04
C ASP A 243 -7.75 -10.82 25.50
N THR A 244 -6.72 -11.32 26.16
CA THR A 244 -6.71 -12.66 26.76
C THR A 244 -7.70 -12.79 27.92
N ASN A 245 -8.01 -11.70 28.62
CA ASN A 245 -9.03 -11.65 29.66
C ASN A 245 -10.43 -11.46 29.05
N THR A 246 -10.97 -12.54 28.49
CA THR A 246 -12.30 -12.54 27.84
C THR A 246 -13.46 -12.33 28.81
N ALA A 247 -13.26 -12.56 30.11
CA ALA A 247 -14.26 -12.35 31.15
C ALA A 247 -14.48 -10.85 31.45
N GLY A 248 -13.46 -10.01 31.24
CA GLY A 248 -13.50 -8.58 31.46
C GLY A 248 -13.38 -8.18 32.94
N ILE A 249 -13.71 -6.92 33.23
CA ILE A 249 -13.77 -6.34 34.57
C ILE A 249 -15.23 -6.12 34.95
N THR A 250 -15.69 -6.69 36.06
CA THR A 250 -17.02 -6.42 36.61
C THR A 250 -17.04 -5.03 37.23
N ILE A 251 -17.89 -4.14 36.70
CA ILE A 251 -18.09 -2.79 37.25
C ILE A 251 -19.10 -2.85 38.40
N CYS A 252 -20.20 -3.56 38.19
CA CYS A 252 -21.26 -3.76 39.18
C CYS A 252 -22.01 -5.07 38.89
N SER A 253 -22.62 -5.65 39.91
CA SER A 253 -23.48 -6.83 39.80
C SER A 253 -24.45 -6.94 40.97
N SER A 254 -25.55 -7.66 40.78
CA SER A 254 -26.52 -7.94 41.85
C SER A 254 -25.94 -8.69 43.06
N SER A 255 -24.85 -9.43 42.87
CA SER A 255 -24.11 -10.14 43.93
C SER A 255 -22.96 -9.34 44.56
N GLY A 256 -22.71 -8.12 44.09
CA GLY A 256 -21.57 -7.29 44.50
C GLY A 256 -21.99 -5.84 44.73
N VAL A 257 -21.27 -4.90 44.11
CA VAL A 257 -21.66 -3.49 44.10
C VAL A 257 -22.91 -3.35 43.24
N ALA A 258 -24.01 -2.84 43.80
CA ALA A 258 -25.25 -2.61 43.07
C ALA A 258 -25.04 -1.66 41.89
N CYS A 259 -25.69 -1.96 40.76
CA CYS A 259 -25.59 -1.12 39.57
C CYS A 259 -26.39 0.17 39.72
N ASP A 260 -25.73 1.31 39.55
CA ASP A 260 -26.33 2.65 39.61
C ASP A 260 -26.06 3.39 38.29
N MET A 261 -27.14 3.73 37.57
CA MET A 261 -27.04 4.46 36.29
C MET A 261 -26.66 5.93 36.49
N THR A 262 -26.85 6.50 37.69
CA THR A 262 -26.54 7.90 37.99
C THR A 262 -25.06 8.10 38.33
N ALA A 263 -24.35 7.04 38.71
CA ALA A 263 -22.94 7.07 39.03
C ALA A 263 -22.06 7.15 37.77
N THR A 264 -21.02 7.97 37.83
CA THR A 264 -19.98 7.98 36.79
C THR A 264 -19.07 6.76 36.95
N ILE A 265 -18.90 5.99 35.87
CA ILE A 265 -18.00 4.84 35.85
C ILE A 265 -16.61 5.35 35.45
N ASN A 266 -15.62 5.15 36.31
CA ASN A 266 -14.22 5.48 36.03
C ASN A 266 -13.36 4.21 36.06
N THR A 267 -12.57 3.98 35.01
CA THR A 267 -11.65 2.85 34.92
C THR A 267 -10.30 3.32 34.39
N ASN A 268 -9.26 3.21 35.21
CA ASN A 268 -7.88 3.47 34.78
C ASN A 268 -7.39 2.32 33.92
N LEU A 269 -7.51 2.45 32.60
CA LEU A 269 -7.15 1.40 31.64
C LEU A 269 -5.67 1.04 31.75
N SER A 270 -4.79 2.05 31.89
CA SER A 270 -3.33 1.85 31.96
C SER A 270 -2.86 1.03 33.16
N ALA A 271 -3.62 1.01 34.26
CA ALA A 271 -3.31 0.24 35.47
C ALA A 271 -4.26 -0.96 35.69
N SER A 272 -5.22 -1.17 34.79
CA SER A 272 -6.23 -2.21 34.93
C SER A 272 -5.76 -3.58 34.42
N ALA A 273 -6.56 -4.60 34.68
CA ALA A 273 -6.41 -5.92 34.07
C ALA A 273 -6.79 -5.98 32.58
N LEU A 274 -7.17 -4.84 31.98
CA LEU A 274 -7.47 -4.70 30.55
C LEU A 274 -6.66 -3.52 29.97
N PRO A 275 -5.32 -3.62 29.91
CA PRO A 275 -4.47 -2.53 29.46
C PRO A 275 -4.66 -2.24 27.96
N PRO A 276 -4.44 -0.98 27.53
CA PRO A 276 -4.55 -0.62 26.12
C PRO A 276 -3.39 -1.21 25.30
N PHE A 277 -3.69 -1.69 24.10
CA PHE A 277 -2.70 -2.10 23.11
C PHE A 277 -2.05 -0.90 22.41
N VAL A 278 -0.85 -1.11 21.87
CA VAL A 278 -0.30 -0.23 20.85
C VAL A 278 -1.06 -0.49 19.54
N GLY A 279 -1.67 0.54 18.98
CA GLY A 279 -2.58 0.47 17.84
C GLY A 279 -4.02 0.74 18.25
N GLY A 280 -4.95 0.04 17.62
CA GLY A 280 -6.39 0.21 17.83
C GLY A 280 -6.92 -0.51 19.06
N ASN A 281 -7.76 0.19 19.83
CA ASN A 281 -8.35 -0.28 21.07
C ASN A 281 -9.88 -0.17 21.01
N VAL A 282 -10.54 -1.27 21.37
CA VAL A 282 -12.00 -1.39 21.35
C VAL A 282 -12.46 -1.95 22.67
N TYR A 283 -12.88 -1.04 23.54
CA TYR A 283 -13.51 -1.37 24.79
C TYR A 283 -15.03 -1.36 24.62
N TYR A 284 -15.72 -2.23 25.35
CA TYR A 284 -17.17 -2.19 25.37
C TYR A 284 -17.74 -2.58 26.72
N TYR A 285 -18.81 -1.90 27.13
CA TYR A 285 -19.63 -2.32 28.26
C TYR A 285 -20.64 -3.35 27.78
N GLU A 286 -20.67 -4.50 28.44
CA GLU A 286 -21.71 -5.51 28.35
C GLU A 286 -22.66 -5.32 29.54
N ILE A 287 -23.87 -4.88 29.25
CA ILE A 287 -24.92 -4.56 30.22
C ILE A 287 -25.97 -5.67 30.15
N THR A 288 -26.02 -6.52 31.17
CA THR A 288 -27.04 -7.57 31.29
C THR A 288 -28.14 -7.08 32.21
N VAL A 289 -29.39 -7.19 31.77
CA VAL A 289 -30.57 -6.83 32.56
C VAL A 289 -31.27 -8.08 33.12
N ASN A 290 -32.17 -7.89 34.08
CA ASN A 290 -32.88 -8.98 34.79
C ASN A 290 -33.71 -9.88 33.86
N SER A 291 -34.16 -9.37 32.71
CA SER A 291 -34.83 -10.17 31.67
C SER A 291 -33.88 -11.08 30.88
N GLY A 292 -32.57 -11.01 31.14
CA GLY A 292 -31.53 -11.74 30.42
C GLY A 292 -31.06 -11.06 29.13
N LYS A 293 -31.67 -9.93 28.73
CA LYS A 293 -31.20 -9.15 27.56
C LYS A 293 -29.81 -8.57 27.83
N VAL A 294 -29.00 -8.47 26.76
CA VAL A 294 -27.64 -7.94 26.81
C VAL A 294 -27.51 -6.77 25.84
N PHE A 295 -26.97 -5.64 26.31
CA PHE A 295 -26.66 -4.46 25.52
C PHE A 295 -25.15 -4.21 25.49
N LYS A 296 -24.63 -3.76 24.35
CA LYS A 296 -23.21 -3.44 24.17
C LYS A 296 -23.03 -1.95 23.88
N ARG A 297 -22.04 -1.30 24.52
CA ARG A 297 -21.73 0.13 24.28
C ARG A 297 -20.24 0.36 24.13
N PHE A 298 -19.83 0.91 22.98
CA PHE A 298 -18.44 0.93 22.55
C PHE A 298 -17.68 2.20 22.95
N ALA A 299 -16.38 2.01 23.18
CA ALA A 299 -15.38 3.03 23.39
C ALA A 299 -14.15 2.68 22.53
N THR A 300 -14.00 3.37 21.40
CA THR A 300 -13.00 3.10 20.37
C THR A 300 -11.98 4.23 20.29
N PHE A 301 -10.69 3.90 20.20
CA PHE A 301 -9.60 4.85 19.97
C PHE A 301 -8.30 4.14 19.55
N ASN A 302 -7.37 4.89 18.95
CA ASN A 302 -6.01 4.46 18.68
C ASN A 302 -5.06 4.95 19.78
N TYR A 303 -4.02 4.17 20.13
CA TYR A 303 -3.06 4.51 21.18
C TYR A 303 -1.65 4.02 20.85
N GLY A 304 -0.62 4.83 21.07
CA GLY A 304 0.77 4.43 20.89
C GLY A 304 1.70 5.60 20.64
N ASN A 305 2.95 5.35 20.28
CA ASN A 305 3.81 6.40 19.75
C ASN A 305 3.25 6.84 18.39
N VAL A 306 3.18 8.14 18.12
CA VAL A 306 2.57 8.67 16.89
C VAL A 306 3.61 9.41 16.05
N ASN A 307 3.67 9.10 14.76
CA ASN A 307 4.39 9.93 13.80
C ASN A 307 3.50 11.12 13.41
N THR A 308 3.84 12.31 13.91
CA THR A 308 3.08 13.55 13.67
C THR A 308 3.35 14.21 12.32
N THR A 309 4.34 13.71 11.57
CA THR A 309 4.69 14.15 10.20
C THR A 309 4.41 13.05 9.19
N PRO A 310 3.15 12.63 8.97
CA PRO A 310 2.81 11.44 8.20
C PRO A 310 3.14 11.52 6.70
N ASN A 311 3.45 12.72 6.19
CA ASN A 311 3.85 12.93 4.79
C ASN A 311 5.37 12.77 4.56
N ASN A 312 6.18 12.74 5.63
CA ASN A 312 7.62 12.60 5.53
C ASN A 312 8.02 11.14 5.38
N MET A 313 9.21 10.89 4.84
CA MET A 313 9.79 9.55 4.85
C MET A 313 10.05 9.11 6.30
N ILE A 314 9.81 7.84 6.57
CA ILE A 314 10.13 7.20 7.83
C ILE A 314 11.63 6.96 7.84
N ALA A 315 12.33 7.68 8.72
CA ALA A 315 13.77 7.54 8.90
C ALA A 315 14.12 6.09 9.27
N LYS A 316 15.05 5.48 8.53
CA LYS A 316 15.47 4.08 8.67
C LYS A 316 14.26 3.14 8.69
N GLY A 317 13.28 3.41 7.83
CA GLY A 317 12.02 2.67 7.71
C GLY A 317 12.18 1.25 7.15
N GLY A 318 13.37 0.93 6.62
CA GLY A 318 13.72 -0.40 6.12
C GLY A 318 15.22 -0.57 5.88
N SER A 319 15.58 -1.67 5.22
CA SER A 319 16.93 -1.93 4.72
C SER A 319 16.89 -2.47 3.29
N ILE A 320 17.94 -2.18 2.52
CA ILE A 320 18.11 -2.61 1.12
C ILE A 320 19.38 -3.44 0.98
N ILE A 321 19.32 -4.47 0.14
CA ILE A 321 20.48 -5.24 -0.32
C ILE A 321 20.42 -5.33 -1.84
N LEU A 322 21.48 -4.88 -2.49
CA LEU A 322 21.72 -5.03 -3.92
C LEU A 322 22.77 -6.12 -4.09
N ASP A 323 22.32 -7.32 -4.46
CA ASP A 323 23.22 -8.45 -4.60
C ASP A 323 24.20 -8.31 -5.77
N GLN A 324 25.29 -9.07 -5.71
CA GLN A 324 26.27 -9.12 -6.80
C GLN A 324 25.76 -9.84 -8.06
N ALA A 325 24.88 -10.84 -7.96
CA ALA A 325 24.59 -11.71 -9.10
C ALA A 325 23.56 -11.13 -10.07
N GLN A 326 22.67 -10.23 -9.62
CA GLN A 326 21.60 -9.69 -10.46
C GLN A 326 21.42 -8.16 -10.34
N ALA A 327 21.41 -7.60 -9.13
CA ALA A 327 21.19 -6.16 -8.93
C ALA A 327 22.39 -5.33 -9.39
N MET A 328 23.61 -5.72 -9.04
CA MET A 328 24.82 -5.03 -9.50
C MET A 328 25.00 -5.07 -11.04
N PRO A 329 24.76 -6.21 -11.73
CA PRO A 329 24.69 -6.26 -13.19
C PRO A 329 23.61 -5.36 -13.78
N PHE A 330 22.44 -5.26 -13.14
CA PHE A 330 21.40 -4.33 -13.58
C PHE A 330 21.88 -2.87 -13.53
N LEU A 331 22.46 -2.41 -12.41
CA LEU A 331 23.04 -1.07 -12.30
C LEU A 331 24.11 -0.81 -13.37
N SER A 332 24.96 -1.82 -13.63
CA SER A 332 25.97 -1.75 -14.67
C SER A 332 25.35 -1.56 -16.07
N LYS A 333 24.28 -2.30 -16.37
CA LYS A 333 23.52 -2.17 -17.62
C LYS A 333 22.78 -0.84 -17.76
N VAL A 334 22.38 -0.21 -16.66
CA VAL A 334 21.81 1.15 -16.70
C VAL A 334 22.83 2.15 -17.22
N LEU A 335 24.05 2.16 -16.66
CA LEU A 335 25.13 3.04 -17.12
C LEU A 335 25.51 2.75 -18.59
N GLU A 336 25.62 1.47 -18.94
CA GLU A 336 25.93 1.01 -20.29
C GLU A 336 24.88 1.52 -21.31
N ARG A 337 23.59 1.33 -21.04
CA ARG A 337 22.51 1.78 -21.93
C ARG A 337 22.36 3.30 -21.98
N PHE A 338 22.65 4.00 -20.89
CA PHE A 338 22.71 5.46 -20.88
C PHE A 338 23.81 5.96 -21.82
N THR A 339 25.01 5.38 -21.75
CA THR A 339 26.13 5.74 -22.64
C THR A 339 25.86 5.42 -24.11
N ALA A 340 25.09 4.36 -24.38
CA ALA A 340 24.64 4.00 -25.73
C ALA A 340 23.53 4.89 -26.29
N GLY A 341 23.01 5.83 -25.49
CA GLY A 341 21.96 6.77 -25.90
C GLY A 341 20.56 6.17 -25.94
N ASN A 342 20.33 5.05 -25.25
CA ASN A 342 19.02 4.39 -25.22
C ASN A 342 17.96 5.20 -24.46
N PHE A 343 18.39 6.05 -23.53
CA PHE A 343 17.55 6.98 -22.79
C PHE A 343 18.36 8.20 -22.37
N LYS A 344 17.66 9.26 -21.98
CA LYS A 344 18.21 10.47 -21.37
C LYS A 344 18.04 10.38 -19.85
N VAL A 345 18.96 11.00 -19.13
CA VAL A 345 18.88 11.21 -17.68
C VAL A 345 18.68 12.71 -17.48
N THR A 346 17.65 13.11 -16.73
CA THR A 346 17.30 14.52 -16.50
C THR A 346 17.21 15.34 -17.81
N ASN A 347 16.65 14.72 -18.86
CA ASN A 347 16.52 15.25 -20.22
C ASN A 347 17.82 15.48 -21.00
N GLN A 348 18.94 14.90 -20.54
CA GLN A 348 20.24 15.01 -21.18
C GLN A 348 20.73 13.66 -21.71
N THR A 349 21.35 13.68 -22.89
CA THR A 349 22.12 12.51 -23.37
C THR A 349 23.39 12.36 -22.56
N PHE A 350 24.06 11.21 -22.66
CA PHE A 350 25.36 11.00 -22.02
C PHE A 350 26.37 12.12 -22.35
N ASN A 351 26.53 12.47 -23.63
CA ASN A 351 27.48 13.51 -24.06
C ASN A 351 27.10 14.91 -23.52
N GLN A 352 25.81 15.20 -23.35
CA GLN A 352 25.34 16.45 -22.74
C GLN A 352 25.59 16.45 -21.23
N PHE A 353 25.28 15.34 -20.56
CA PHE A 353 25.42 15.17 -19.11
C PHE A 353 26.88 15.19 -18.66
N ALA A 354 27.75 14.46 -19.35
CA ALA A 354 29.20 14.50 -19.11
C ALA A 354 29.80 15.90 -19.35
N GLY A 355 29.05 16.78 -20.03
CA GLY A 355 29.40 18.18 -20.23
C GLY A 355 28.88 19.16 -19.17
N LEU A 356 28.14 18.73 -18.12
CA LEU A 356 27.55 19.62 -17.11
C LEU A 356 28.15 19.47 -15.70
N PRO A 357 28.47 20.58 -14.99
CA PRO A 357 28.13 21.95 -15.32
C PRO A 357 29.13 22.61 -16.26
N ILE A 358 28.61 23.50 -17.11
CA ILE A 358 29.39 24.40 -17.95
C ILE A 358 29.65 25.66 -17.14
N THR A 359 30.91 25.98 -16.85
CA THR A 359 31.30 27.29 -16.31
C THR A 359 31.99 28.12 -17.37
N THR A 360 31.59 29.39 -17.49
CA THR A 360 32.18 30.38 -18.40
C THR A 360 33.28 31.21 -17.72
N ALA A 361 33.48 31.04 -16.41
CA ALA A 361 34.49 31.75 -15.62
C ALA A 361 35.63 30.80 -15.24
N ARG A 362 36.88 31.24 -15.47
CA ARG A 362 38.10 30.60 -14.96
C ARG A 362 37.99 30.50 -13.44
N ARG A 363 37.93 29.27 -12.91
CA ARG A 363 37.69 29.00 -11.48
C ARG A 363 38.98 28.92 -10.68
N SER A 364 40.11 28.69 -11.34
CA SER A 364 41.39 28.41 -10.70
C SER A 364 42.40 29.54 -10.95
N GLY A 365 42.95 30.10 -9.87
CA GLY A 365 44.12 30.97 -9.90
C GLY A 365 45.46 30.23 -10.02
N TYR A 366 45.43 28.90 -10.20
CA TYR A 366 46.61 28.03 -10.25
C TYR A 366 46.91 27.48 -11.66
N CYS A 367 45.95 27.53 -12.57
CA CYS A 367 46.17 27.17 -13.98
C CYS A 367 47.07 28.20 -14.66
N ILE A 368 47.85 27.78 -15.65
CA ILE A 368 48.64 28.64 -16.53
C ILE A 368 47.71 29.65 -17.22
N ASP A 369 48.06 30.93 -17.13
CA ASP A 369 47.28 31.97 -17.76
C ASP A 369 47.27 31.84 -19.29
N TYR A 370 46.08 31.65 -19.85
CA TYR A 370 45.84 31.58 -21.30
C TYR A 370 45.39 32.91 -21.91
N ASN A 371 45.28 33.98 -21.11
CA ASN A 371 44.95 35.31 -21.63
C ASN A 371 46.13 35.91 -22.41
N GLY A 372 45.84 36.53 -23.56
CA GLY A 372 46.84 37.24 -24.37
C GLY A 372 47.82 36.33 -25.12
N ILE A 373 47.57 35.01 -25.21
CA ILE A 373 48.36 34.12 -26.06
C ILE A 373 47.90 34.25 -27.52
N GLY A 374 48.52 35.17 -28.26
CA GLY A 374 48.15 35.45 -29.65
C GLY A 374 46.68 35.88 -29.80
N SER A 375 46.00 35.38 -30.84
CA SER A 375 44.56 35.60 -31.08
C SER A 375 43.67 34.48 -30.51
N PHE A 376 44.20 33.60 -29.66
CA PHE A 376 43.45 32.46 -29.14
C PHE A 376 42.44 32.91 -28.08
N SER A 377 41.18 32.52 -28.27
CA SER A 377 40.12 32.62 -27.27
C SER A 377 39.78 31.23 -26.76
N MET A 378 39.88 31.02 -25.45
CA MET A 378 39.48 29.77 -24.82
C MET A 378 37.99 29.48 -25.11
N PRO A 379 37.60 28.24 -25.41
CA PRO A 379 36.18 27.88 -25.49
C PRO A 379 35.48 28.19 -24.17
N ASN A 380 34.26 28.75 -24.24
CA ASN A 380 33.46 29.22 -23.09
C ASN A 380 33.02 28.13 -22.09
N TYR A 381 33.54 26.89 -22.18
CA TYR A 381 32.94 25.72 -21.54
C TYR A 381 33.98 24.96 -20.72
N ILE A 382 33.94 25.15 -19.40
CA ILE A 382 34.68 24.35 -18.43
C ILE A 382 33.81 23.16 -18.01
N ARG A 383 34.37 21.93 -18.07
CA ARG A 383 33.65 20.64 -17.98
C ARG A 383 33.82 19.94 -16.62
N ASN A 384 33.21 18.76 -16.47
CA ASN A 384 33.34 17.86 -15.30
C ASN A 384 34.73 17.24 -15.07
N TYR A 385 35.75 17.68 -15.80
CA TYR A 385 37.04 17.00 -15.84
C TYR A 385 38.11 17.99 -15.40
N GLY A 386 38.86 17.64 -14.36
CA GLY A 386 39.86 18.51 -13.74
C GLY A 386 40.17 18.13 -12.30
N ASP A 387 41.07 18.88 -11.68
CA ASP A 387 41.69 18.57 -10.38
C ASP A 387 41.29 19.51 -9.22
N ALA A 388 40.15 20.18 -9.34
CA ALA A 388 39.65 21.06 -8.26
C ALA A 388 39.28 20.27 -6.99
N ALA A 389 39.63 20.83 -5.83
CA ALA A 389 39.44 20.19 -4.53
C ALA A 389 37.97 20.16 -4.03
N THR A 390 37.06 20.94 -4.64
CA THR A 390 35.67 21.11 -4.16
C THR A 390 34.61 20.89 -5.25
N GLY A 391 34.86 19.97 -6.20
CA GLY A 391 33.94 19.61 -7.28
C GLY A 391 34.56 19.76 -8.67
N TYR A 392 33.73 20.08 -9.66
CA TYR A 392 34.15 20.16 -11.07
C TYR A 392 35.26 21.21 -11.31
N GLY A 393 36.38 20.79 -11.92
CA GLY A 393 37.58 21.61 -12.15
C GLY A 393 37.59 22.39 -13.47
N ASP A 394 38.50 23.37 -13.57
CA ASP A 394 38.75 24.22 -14.77
C ASP A 394 39.35 23.42 -15.94
N GLY A 395 40.25 22.52 -15.55
CA GLY A 395 41.03 21.58 -16.36
C GLY A 395 41.95 20.84 -15.38
N TYR A 396 42.92 20.10 -15.89
CA TYR A 396 44.00 19.54 -15.07
C TYR A 396 45.12 20.57 -14.98
N CYS A 397 45.24 21.25 -13.83
CA CYS A 397 46.12 22.41 -13.62
C CYS A 397 47.16 22.24 -12.51
N GLY A 398 47.10 21.15 -11.75
CA GLY A 398 48.05 20.80 -10.70
C GLY A 398 47.67 21.36 -9.32
N PRO A 399 48.46 21.02 -8.27
CA PRO A 399 48.25 21.52 -6.91
C PRO A 399 48.58 23.02 -6.76
N ALA A 400 48.06 23.65 -5.71
CA ALA A 400 48.31 25.07 -5.41
C ALA A 400 49.80 25.40 -5.15
N GLY A 401 50.31 26.51 -5.72
CA GLY A 401 51.71 26.96 -5.64
C GLY A 401 52.08 27.90 -6.80
N ASP A 402 53.39 28.07 -7.11
CA ASP A 402 53.93 28.84 -8.25
C ASP A 402 53.62 28.20 -9.63
N GLU A 403 52.34 27.91 -9.88
CA GLU A 403 51.76 27.40 -11.14
C GLU A 403 52.57 26.25 -11.82
N PRO A 404 52.81 25.08 -11.21
CA PRO A 404 53.64 24.03 -11.82
C PRO A 404 53.00 23.28 -13.02
N GLY A 405 51.80 23.67 -13.45
CA GLY A 405 51.01 22.98 -14.47
C GLY A 405 50.42 21.65 -13.98
N GLY A 406 49.37 21.16 -14.65
CA GLY A 406 48.75 19.86 -14.34
C GLY A 406 49.66 18.65 -14.58
N PHE A 407 50.56 18.77 -15.55
CA PHE A 407 51.57 17.78 -15.88
C PHE A 407 52.90 18.47 -16.18
N THR A 408 54.02 17.80 -15.91
CA THR A 408 55.35 18.25 -16.32
C THR A 408 55.97 17.19 -17.21
N GLN A 409 56.41 17.57 -18.42
CA GLN A 409 57.11 16.66 -19.33
C GLN A 409 58.22 17.36 -20.13
N GLU A 410 59.25 16.60 -20.47
CA GLU A 410 60.35 17.06 -21.32
C GLU A 410 59.94 17.03 -22.79
N GLY A 411 59.96 18.19 -23.45
CA GLY A 411 59.74 18.32 -24.88
C GLY A 411 61.07 18.58 -25.60
N CYS A 412 61.44 17.70 -26.52
CA CYS A 412 62.65 17.82 -27.33
C CYS A 412 62.29 18.10 -28.79
N ALA A 413 62.94 19.07 -29.40
CA ALA A 413 62.78 19.32 -30.83
C ALA A 413 64.09 19.12 -31.59
N THR A 414 63.96 18.58 -32.81
CA THR A 414 65.06 18.21 -33.69
C THR A 414 64.93 18.95 -35.02
N LEU A 415 65.79 19.97 -35.22
CA LEU A 415 65.88 20.65 -36.51
C LEU A 415 67.32 20.98 -36.93
N ILE A 416 68.17 21.44 -35.99
CA ILE A 416 69.61 21.71 -36.22
C ILE A 416 70.48 21.21 -35.05
N PHE A 417 70.03 21.40 -33.80
CA PHE A 417 70.57 20.78 -32.57
C PHE A 417 69.40 20.19 -31.78
N THR A 418 69.61 19.09 -31.06
CA THR A 418 68.61 18.56 -30.11
C THR A 418 68.60 19.45 -28.88
N SER A 419 67.55 20.25 -28.71
CA SER A 419 67.33 21.04 -27.48
C SER A 419 66.04 20.57 -26.82
N CYS A 420 66.15 20.26 -25.52
CA CYS A 420 65.03 19.82 -24.70
C CYS A 420 64.79 20.82 -23.57
N THR A 421 63.52 20.97 -23.19
CA THR A 421 63.12 21.69 -21.99
C THR A 421 61.92 21.01 -21.38
N ASP A 422 61.79 21.13 -20.07
CA ASP A 422 60.56 20.80 -19.38
C ASP A 422 59.47 21.82 -19.73
N PHE A 423 58.25 21.32 -19.86
CA PHE A 423 57.03 22.10 -20.01
C PHE A 423 56.10 21.82 -18.83
N ASP A 424 55.56 22.89 -18.25
CA ASP A 424 54.35 22.85 -17.43
C ASP A 424 53.15 22.79 -18.37
N ILE A 425 52.25 21.84 -18.21
CA ILE A 425 51.18 21.58 -19.16
C ILE A 425 49.85 21.48 -18.41
N ASP A 426 48.94 22.38 -18.75
CA ASP A 426 47.54 22.27 -18.38
C ASP A 426 46.75 21.61 -19.51
N VAL A 427 45.82 20.73 -19.14
CA VAL A 427 44.99 20.00 -20.11
C VAL A 427 43.53 20.29 -19.85
N TYR A 428 42.84 20.75 -20.89
CA TYR A 428 41.43 21.11 -20.87
C TYR A 428 40.68 20.16 -21.80
N ILE A 429 39.81 19.32 -21.22
CA ILE A 429 38.92 18.49 -22.01
C ILE A 429 37.82 19.39 -22.57
N THR A 430 37.71 19.38 -23.89
CA THR A 430 36.99 20.37 -24.68
C THR A 430 35.83 19.74 -25.45
N GLY A 431 35.76 18.40 -25.49
CA GLY A 431 34.73 17.55 -26.09
C GLY A 431 34.92 16.09 -25.69
N ILE A 432 33.84 15.36 -25.38
CA ILE A 432 33.84 13.89 -25.34
C ILE A 432 32.66 13.43 -26.18
N ASN A 433 32.95 12.62 -27.20
CA ASN A 433 31.98 12.04 -28.08
C ASN A 433 32.04 10.51 -27.94
N VAL A 434 31.10 9.96 -27.18
CA VAL A 434 30.83 8.52 -27.19
C VAL A 434 29.82 8.24 -28.29
N TYR A 435 30.22 7.41 -29.25
CA TYR A 435 29.35 7.01 -30.36
C TYR A 435 28.36 5.95 -29.89
N THR A 436 27.10 6.08 -30.30
CA THR A 436 26.04 5.12 -29.92
C THR A 436 26.24 3.75 -30.57
N ASN A 437 26.85 3.73 -31.77
CA ASN A 437 27.16 2.53 -32.54
C ASN A 437 28.62 2.51 -32.96
N VAL A 438 29.16 1.32 -33.20
CA VAL A 438 30.47 1.15 -33.83
C VAL A 438 30.29 1.26 -35.36
N SER A 439 30.91 2.28 -35.96
CA SER A 439 30.80 2.53 -37.41
C SER A 439 31.18 1.30 -38.24
N GLY A 440 30.36 0.92 -39.20
CA GLY A 440 30.56 -0.28 -40.03
C GLY A 440 30.25 -1.62 -39.34
N TYR A 441 29.98 -1.63 -38.04
CA TYR A 441 29.74 -2.84 -37.25
C TYR A 441 28.52 -2.67 -36.31
N PRO A 442 27.29 -2.62 -36.85
CA PRO A 442 26.08 -2.32 -36.08
C PRO A 442 25.74 -3.36 -35.01
N ALA A 443 26.32 -4.57 -35.07
CA ALA A 443 26.14 -5.62 -34.07
C ALA A 443 27.08 -5.48 -32.86
N LEU A 444 28.08 -4.58 -32.92
CA LEU A 444 29.04 -4.38 -31.83
C LEU A 444 28.57 -3.31 -30.86
N GLN A 445 28.62 -3.65 -29.58
CA GLN A 445 28.39 -2.72 -28.48
C GLN A 445 29.63 -1.85 -28.22
N ASN A 446 29.45 -0.53 -28.17
CA ASN A 446 30.57 0.41 -28.05
C ASN A 446 31.15 0.50 -26.63
N ILE A 447 30.29 0.58 -25.61
CA ILE A 447 30.69 0.71 -24.20
C ILE A 447 30.13 -0.48 -23.42
N GLY A 448 30.94 -1.01 -22.50
CA GLY A 448 30.54 -2.03 -21.52
C GLY A 448 30.92 -1.59 -20.11
N VAL A 449 30.02 -1.79 -19.14
CA VAL A 449 30.28 -1.46 -17.73
C VAL A 449 30.02 -2.70 -16.88
N SER A 450 30.88 -2.93 -15.88
CA SER A 450 30.67 -3.97 -14.88
C SER A 450 31.09 -3.49 -13.49
N MET A 451 30.21 -3.67 -12.51
CA MET A 451 30.43 -3.37 -11.11
C MET A 451 30.35 -4.67 -10.30
N VAL A 452 31.38 -4.97 -9.50
CA VAL A 452 31.49 -6.21 -8.73
C VAL A 452 32.00 -5.94 -7.32
N ALA A 453 31.48 -6.64 -6.32
CA ALA A 453 32.05 -6.59 -4.96
C ALA A 453 33.25 -7.55 -4.88
N ASN A 454 34.43 -7.00 -4.57
CA ASN A 454 35.67 -7.77 -4.42
C ASN A 454 35.73 -8.47 -3.07
N ASN A 455 36.52 -9.54 -2.97
CA ASN A 455 36.67 -10.35 -1.74
C ASN A 455 37.15 -9.54 -0.52
N THR A 456 37.71 -8.37 -0.75
CA THR A 456 38.27 -7.42 0.21
C THR A 456 37.26 -6.38 0.74
N GLY A 457 36.00 -6.39 0.26
CA GLY A 457 34.99 -5.40 0.66
C GLY A 457 35.04 -4.10 -0.16
N GLU A 458 35.63 -4.14 -1.35
CA GLU A 458 35.80 -2.99 -2.25
C GLU A 458 34.85 -3.13 -3.46
N LEU A 459 34.45 -2.01 -4.07
CA LEU A 459 33.72 -2.03 -5.33
C LEU A 459 34.72 -2.07 -6.50
N GLY A 460 34.80 -3.20 -7.17
CA GLY A 460 35.50 -3.34 -8.44
C GLY A 460 34.67 -2.74 -9.59
N PHE A 461 35.30 -1.90 -10.39
CA PHE A 461 34.75 -1.34 -11.62
C PHE A 461 35.57 -1.81 -12.82
N ASN A 462 34.88 -2.27 -13.85
CA ASN A 462 35.47 -2.53 -15.16
C ASN A 462 34.71 -1.75 -16.22
N PHE A 463 35.40 -0.82 -16.86
CA PHE A 463 34.90 -0.02 -17.96
C PHE A 463 35.55 -0.48 -19.27
N LYS A 464 34.72 -0.80 -20.26
CA LYS A 464 35.15 -1.25 -21.58
C LYS A 464 34.69 -0.28 -22.64
N GLY A 465 35.55 -0.01 -23.62
CA GLY A 465 35.21 0.85 -24.76
C GLY A 465 35.81 0.33 -26.06
N LYS A 466 35.13 0.63 -27.17
CA LYS A 466 35.59 0.30 -28.53
C LYS A 466 35.94 1.54 -29.34
N THR A 467 35.11 2.58 -29.30
CA THR A 467 35.26 3.79 -30.13
C THR A 467 34.78 5.01 -29.37
N LEU A 468 35.59 6.07 -29.34
CA LEU A 468 35.24 7.37 -28.79
C LEU A 468 36.22 8.41 -29.33
N ALA A 469 35.83 9.68 -29.26
CA ALA A 469 36.70 10.80 -29.53
C ALA A 469 36.73 11.76 -28.32
N VAL A 470 37.93 12.20 -27.93
CA VAL A 470 38.15 13.20 -26.88
C VAL A 470 38.87 14.40 -27.48
N ASP A 471 38.20 15.54 -27.53
CA ASP A 471 38.78 16.79 -28.00
C ASP A 471 39.45 17.52 -26.83
N MET A 472 40.70 17.93 -26.99
CA MET A 472 41.50 18.53 -25.93
C MET A 472 42.21 19.80 -26.40
N VAL A 473 42.35 20.74 -25.47
CA VAL A 473 43.23 21.91 -25.59
C VAL A 473 44.27 21.82 -24.50
N MET A 474 45.53 22.04 -24.83
CA MET A 474 46.64 22.00 -23.90
C MET A 474 47.33 23.36 -23.87
N ILE A 475 47.55 23.90 -22.68
CA ILE A 475 48.30 25.15 -22.48
C ILE A 475 49.63 24.76 -21.86
N ALA A 476 50.72 24.95 -22.60
CA ALA A 476 52.06 24.60 -22.15
C ALA A 476 52.89 25.86 -21.87
N ARG A 477 53.70 25.84 -20.81
CA ARG A 477 54.67 26.89 -20.46
C ARG A 477 56.06 26.28 -20.37
N SER A 478 57.02 26.83 -21.12
CA SER A 478 58.40 26.32 -21.12
C SER A 478 59.17 26.75 -19.87
N ARG A 479 59.81 25.81 -19.15
CA ARG A 479 60.66 26.12 -17.99
C ARG A 479 62.06 26.62 -18.34
N GLY A 480 62.57 26.21 -19.49
CA GLY A 480 63.88 26.59 -20.03
C GLY A 480 63.77 27.17 -21.43
N SER A 481 64.91 27.46 -22.05
CA SER A 481 64.95 27.97 -23.42
C SER A 481 64.83 26.83 -24.44
N LEU A 482 63.87 26.90 -25.35
CA LEU A 482 63.79 26.03 -26.51
C LEU A 482 64.67 26.64 -27.63
N PHE A 483 65.54 25.84 -28.26
CA PHE A 483 66.47 26.26 -29.33
C PHE A 483 67.43 27.43 -29.00
N LEU A 484 67.68 27.75 -27.72
CA LEU A 484 68.46 28.93 -27.28
C LEU A 484 67.86 30.29 -27.69
N VAL A 485 66.74 30.32 -28.44
CA VAL A 485 66.12 31.53 -29.00
C VAL A 485 64.68 31.75 -28.56
N ILE A 486 63.98 30.70 -28.11
CA ILE A 486 62.69 30.82 -27.44
C ILE A 486 62.97 30.78 -25.95
N GLY A 487 62.89 31.93 -25.28
CA GLY A 487 63.18 32.03 -23.83
C GLY A 487 62.22 31.23 -22.95
N ALA A 488 62.62 31.03 -21.69
CA ALA A 488 61.75 30.47 -20.67
C ALA A 488 60.50 31.34 -20.43
N GLY A 489 59.41 30.74 -19.93
CA GLY A 489 58.14 31.42 -19.65
C GLY A 489 57.23 31.66 -20.86
N ASN A 490 57.64 31.26 -22.07
CA ASN A 490 56.77 31.30 -23.24
C ASN A 490 55.62 30.30 -23.12
N ARG A 491 54.44 30.73 -23.56
CA ARG A 491 53.20 29.96 -23.48
C ARG A 491 52.76 29.52 -24.87
N PHE A 492 52.22 28.31 -24.96
CA PHE A 492 51.82 27.64 -26.20
C PHE A 492 50.44 27.04 -26.03
N VAL A 493 49.60 27.17 -27.06
CA VAL A 493 48.28 26.54 -27.11
C VAL A 493 48.33 25.43 -28.15
N PHE A 494 48.06 24.21 -27.72
CA PHE A 494 47.94 23.07 -28.62
C PHE A 494 46.51 22.53 -28.63
N SER A 495 46.05 22.08 -29.80
CA SER A 495 44.77 21.39 -29.93
C SER A 495 44.94 20.00 -30.54
N THR A 496 44.12 19.06 -30.09
CA THR A 496 44.16 17.69 -30.58
C THR A 496 42.87 16.94 -30.26
N THR A 497 42.63 15.84 -30.98
CA THR A 497 41.57 14.87 -30.69
C THR A 497 42.17 13.48 -30.52
N ALA A 498 41.89 12.82 -29.40
CA ALA A 498 42.28 11.43 -29.16
C ALA A 498 41.15 10.47 -29.54
N TYR A 499 41.47 9.44 -30.32
CA TYR A 499 40.53 8.43 -30.80
C TYR A 499 40.88 7.05 -30.26
N LEU A 500 39.92 6.35 -29.64
CA LEU A 500 40.11 4.97 -29.21
C LEU A 500 40.01 4.00 -30.39
N ASN A 501 40.99 3.09 -30.50
CA ASN A 501 41.04 2.04 -31.53
C ASN A 501 40.93 2.57 -32.96
N TYR A 502 41.49 3.75 -33.22
CA TYR A 502 41.36 4.42 -34.53
C TYR A 502 41.77 3.54 -35.72
N ASN A 503 42.78 2.68 -35.53
CA ASN A 503 43.33 1.81 -36.58
C ASN A 503 42.75 0.39 -36.58
N ASP A 504 41.85 0.04 -35.66
CA ASP A 504 41.34 -1.33 -35.52
C ASP A 504 40.04 -1.52 -36.34
N ALA A 505 39.95 -2.63 -37.08
CA ALA A 505 38.75 -3.01 -37.83
C ALA A 505 38.54 -4.54 -37.80
N PRO A 506 37.59 -5.09 -37.02
CA PRO A 506 36.71 -4.39 -36.08
C PRO A 506 37.43 -3.92 -34.80
N PRO A 507 36.98 -2.82 -34.17
CA PRO A 507 37.51 -2.35 -32.89
C PRO A 507 37.39 -3.38 -31.74
N ALA A 508 38.49 -3.65 -31.06
CA ALA A 508 38.55 -4.54 -29.89
C ALA A 508 38.03 -3.86 -28.61
N ASP A 509 37.62 -4.64 -27.60
CA ASP A 509 37.31 -4.08 -26.28
C ASP A 509 38.60 -3.65 -25.57
N ARG A 510 38.67 -2.37 -25.15
CA ARG A 510 39.73 -1.87 -24.28
C ARG A 510 39.19 -1.71 -22.88
N SER A 511 39.91 -2.23 -21.88
CA SER A 511 39.41 -2.32 -20.50
C SER A 511 40.19 -1.42 -19.54
N THR A 512 39.47 -0.73 -18.67
CA THR A 512 40.00 -0.05 -17.49
C THR A 512 39.41 -0.71 -16.25
N ILE A 513 40.28 -1.09 -15.31
CA ILE A 513 39.88 -1.79 -14.09
C ILE A 513 40.26 -0.94 -12.88
N GLY A 514 39.31 -0.68 -11.99
CA GLY A 514 39.51 0.12 -10.79
C GLY A 514 38.88 -0.51 -9.55
N LYS A 515 39.40 -0.12 -8.39
CA LYS A 515 38.80 -0.37 -7.08
C LYS A 515 38.33 0.97 -6.51
N ALA A 516 37.11 1.01 -6.00
CA ALA A 516 36.56 2.18 -5.35
C ALA A 516 35.83 1.83 -4.05
N SER A 517 35.78 2.80 -3.16
CA SER A 517 34.89 2.82 -2.00
C SER A 517 33.55 3.43 -2.38
N LEU A 518 32.47 2.97 -1.75
CA LEU A 518 31.14 3.57 -1.82
C LEU A 518 30.90 4.34 -0.52
N THR A 519 30.51 5.60 -0.64
CA THR A 519 30.04 6.41 0.49
C THR A 519 28.68 7.02 0.15
N VAL A 520 27.84 7.24 1.15
CA VAL A 520 26.54 7.91 0.98
C VAL A 520 26.45 9.04 1.98
N ASP A 521 26.11 10.24 1.49
CA ASP A 521 26.00 11.42 2.34
C ASP A 521 24.66 11.49 3.10
N THR A 522 24.43 12.56 3.86
CA THR A 522 23.17 12.77 4.59
C THR A 522 21.97 13.04 3.67
N ASN A 523 22.20 13.42 2.42
CA ASN A 523 21.16 13.60 1.41
C ASN A 523 20.77 12.28 0.73
N GLY A 524 21.51 11.20 0.99
CA GLY A 524 21.33 9.91 0.34
C GLY A 524 21.98 9.84 -1.05
N ASP A 525 22.87 10.78 -1.35
CA ASP A 525 23.63 10.81 -2.60
C ASP A 525 24.87 9.92 -2.45
N ALA A 526 25.05 9.01 -3.40
CA ALA A 526 26.19 8.10 -3.45
C ALA A 526 27.42 8.79 -4.06
N SER A 527 28.59 8.53 -3.50
CA SER A 527 29.89 8.90 -4.04
C SER A 527 30.76 7.65 -4.18
N LEU A 528 31.52 7.61 -5.28
CA LEU A 528 32.48 6.56 -5.56
C LEU A 528 33.87 7.19 -5.52
N ASN A 529 34.77 6.65 -4.71
CA ASN A 529 36.14 7.19 -4.59
C ASN A 529 37.15 6.07 -4.87
N ILE A 530 37.99 6.25 -5.89
CA ILE A 530 39.03 5.30 -6.27
C ILE A 530 40.09 5.23 -5.15
N PHE A 531 40.60 4.03 -4.88
CA PHE A 531 41.64 3.86 -3.87
C PHE A 531 42.94 4.59 -4.25
N THR A 532 43.55 5.24 -3.25
CA THR A 532 44.82 5.96 -3.40
C THR A 532 45.99 5.10 -2.89
N PRO A 533 47.21 5.26 -3.46
CA PRO A 533 47.54 6.15 -4.57
C PRO A 533 47.03 5.60 -5.91
N ILE A 534 46.46 6.48 -6.75
CA ILE A 534 45.91 6.13 -8.06
C ILE A 534 46.98 5.69 -9.08
N THR A 535 48.25 5.93 -8.75
CA THR A 535 49.40 5.46 -9.54
C THR A 535 49.64 3.96 -9.41
N ASP A 536 49.07 3.32 -8.39
CA ASP A 536 49.12 1.87 -8.24
C ASP A 536 48.14 1.20 -9.22
N LEU A 537 48.68 0.45 -10.18
CA LEU A 537 47.90 -0.31 -11.15
C LEU A 537 47.01 -1.39 -10.51
N SER A 538 47.27 -1.77 -9.25
CA SER A 538 46.41 -2.66 -8.47
C SER A 538 45.12 -1.97 -7.99
N ASN A 539 45.16 -0.64 -7.85
CA ASN A 539 44.02 0.20 -7.48
C ASN A 539 43.31 0.74 -8.71
N PHE A 540 44.05 1.15 -9.75
CA PHE A 540 43.49 1.68 -10.99
C PHE A 540 44.40 1.45 -12.20
N ASN A 541 43.97 0.57 -13.10
CA ASN A 541 44.71 0.21 -14.31
C ASN A 541 43.99 0.73 -15.56
N THR A 542 44.64 1.67 -16.25
CA THR A 542 44.17 2.30 -17.49
C THR A 542 45.08 1.99 -18.70
N THR A 543 46.05 1.09 -18.54
CA THR A 543 47.13 0.88 -19.52
C THR A 543 46.63 0.44 -20.89
N ASP A 544 45.62 -0.45 -20.93
CA ASP A 544 45.04 -0.93 -22.17
C ASP A 544 44.31 0.19 -22.93
N TRP A 545 43.70 1.14 -22.21
CA TRP A 545 43.14 2.34 -22.84
C TRP A 545 44.23 3.25 -23.39
N SER A 546 45.23 3.60 -22.56
CA SER A 546 46.28 4.55 -22.97
C SER A 546 47.09 4.05 -24.17
N ASN A 547 47.33 2.74 -24.28
CA ASN A 547 48.10 2.15 -25.37
C ASN A 547 47.35 2.12 -26.71
N ASN A 548 46.03 2.30 -26.70
CA ASN A 548 45.17 2.18 -27.88
C ASN A 548 44.46 3.49 -28.24
N LEU A 549 44.89 4.60 -27.65
CA LEU A 549 44.49 5.95 -28.06
C LEU A 549 45.42 6.46 -29.15
N THR A 550 44.83 6.87 -30.26
CA THR A 550 45.54 7.56 -31.36
C THR A 550 45.22 9.04 -31.31
N VAL A 551 46.25 9.86 -31.15
CA VAL A 551 46.13 11.32 -31.09
C VAL A 551 46.18 11.87 -32.51
N LYS A 552 45.27 12.78 -32.88
CA LYS A 552 45.26 13.45 -34.18
C LYS A 552 45.17 14.96 -34.01
N ASP A 553 45.86 15.70 -34.87
CA ASP A 553 45.68 17.14 -34.92
C ASP A 553 44.35 17.49 -35.61
N ARG A 554 43.95 18.77 -35.55
CA ARG A 554 42.72 19.24 -36.22
C ARG A 554 42.77 19.17 -37.75
N ASP A 555 43.96 19.02 -38.33
CA ASP A 555 44.16 18.89 -39.77
C ASP A 555 44.18 17.41 -40.21
N GLY A 556 43.96 16.47 -39.28
CA GLY A 556 43.79 15.05 -39.52
C GLY A 556 45.07 14.22 -39.50
N ARG A 557 46.22 14.80 -39.10
CA ARG A 557 47.52 14.11 -39.03
C ARG A 557 47.63 13.27 -37.76
N VAL A 558 48.21 12.08 -37.88
CA VAL A 558 48.28 11.08 -36.81
C VAL A 558 49.52 11.27 -35.94
N ASN A 559 49.37 11.08 -34.62
CA ASN A 559 50.37 11.32 -33.59
C ASN A 559 50.91 12.75 -33.60
N GLN A 560 50.06 13.71 -33.95
CA GLN A 560 50.41 15.12 -34.02
C GLN A 560 49.44 15.97 -33.19
N VAL A 561 49.97 17.08 -32.66
CA VAL A 561 49.20 18.18 -32.08
C VAL A 561 49.36 19.42 -32.95
N LYS A 562 48.34 20.28 -33.00
CA LYS A 562 48.38 21.53 -33.75
C LYS A 562 48.72 22.68 -32.83
N LEU A 563 49.70 23.52 -33.21
CA LEU A 563 49.94 24.78 -32.52
C LEU A 563 48.90 25.81 -32.97
N GLU A 564 48.03 26.21 -32.05
CA GLU A 564 46.96 27.20 -32.31
C GLU A 564 47.45 28.63 -32.08
N ALA A 565 48.25 28.85 -31.03
CA ALA A 565 48.80 30.15 -30.71
C ALA A 565 50.02 30.04 -29.78
N THR A 566 50.82 31.10 -29.73
CA THR A 566 51.97 31.22 -28.83
C THR A 566 52.26 32.68 -28.50
N THR A 567 52.86 32.94 -27.34
CA THR A 567 53.38 34.26 -26.97
C THR A 567 54.70 34.61 -27.67
N SER A 568 55.37 33.62 -28.29
CA SER A 568 56.64 33.83 -29.00
C SER A 568 56.41 33.97 -30.50
N GLY A 569 56.66 35.15 -31.06
CA GLY A 569 56.59 35.37 -32.50
C GLY A 569 57.51 34.43 -33.31
N LEU A 570 58.68 34.09 -32.74
CA LEU A 570 59.62 33.13 -33.34
C LEU A 570 59.10 31.68 -33.29
N ALA A 571 58.42 31.30 -32.22
CA ALA A 571 57.83 29.97 -32.14
C ALA A 571 56.66 29.79 -33.11
N GLY A 572 55.87 30.86 -33.35
CA GLY A 572 54.82 30.85 -34.35
C GLY A 572 55.37 30.73 -35.78
N TRP A 573 56.51 31.37 -36.06
CA TRP A 573 57.22 31.20 -37.33
C TRP A 573 57.77 29.77 -37.50
N LEU A 574 58.18 29.12 -36.41
CA LEU A 574 58.67 27.73 -36.35
C LEU A 574 57.58 26.75 -35.90
N ALA A 575 56.33 26.93 -36.34
CA ALA A 575 55.19 26.13 -35.86
C ALA A 575 55.44 24.61 -36.00
N GLY A 576 55.87 24.13 -37.16
CA GLY A 576 56.11 22.69 -37.39
C GLY A 576 57.18 22.07 -36.48
N THR A 577 58.14 22.87 -36.01
CA THR A 577 59.19 22.43 -35.08
C THR A 577 58.71 22.43 -33.64
N THR A 578 57.94 23.47 -33.28
CA THR A 578 57.32 23.60 -31.96
C THR A 578 56.28 22.49 -31.74
N GLU A 579 55.53 22.15 -32.80
CA GLU A 579 54.69 20.95 -32.87
C GLU A 579 55.53 19.68 -32.71
N GLY A 580 56.71 19.59 -33.34
CA GLY A 580 57.65 18.47 -33.15
C GLY A 580 58.05 18.25 -31.69
N ALA A 581 58.32 19.31 -30.92
CA ALA A 581 58.60 19.23 -29.49
C ALA A 581 57.41 18.65 -28.71
N ALA A 582 56.21 19.13 -29.01
CA ALA A 582 54.99 18.69 -28.37
C ALA A 582 54.60 17.25 -28.75
N ASN A 583 54.84 16.86 -30.00
CA ASN A 583 54.64 15.49 -30.50
C ASN A 583 55.54 14.49 -29.77
N GLY A 584 56.76 14.89 -29.40
CA GLY A 584 57.67 14.08 -28.57
C GLY A 584 57.12 13.79 -27.16
N MET A 585 56.29 14.67 -26.62
CA MET A 585 55.68 14.50 -25.29
C MET A 585 54.45 13.59 -25.30
N VAL A 586 53.77 13.43 -26.45
CA VAL A 586 52.50 12.67 -26.58
C VAL A 586 52.55 11.27 -25.94
N PRO A 587 53.59 10.43 -26.15
CA PRO A 587 53.64 9.09 -25.55
C PRO A 587 53.64 9.10 -24.02
N SER A 588 54.23 10.13 -23.40
CA SER A 588 54.32 10.27 -21.94
C SER A 588 53.08 10.92 -21.32
N LEU A 589 52.42 11.84 -22.04
CA LEU A 589 51.22 12.54 -21.59
C LEU A 589 49.95 11.68 -21.70
N THR A 590 49.85 10.88 -22.76
CA THR A 590 48.68 10.03 -23.03
C THR A 590 48.25 9.19 -21.82
N PRO A 591 49.12 8.40 -21.16
CA PRO A 591 48.73 7.62 -19.98
C PRO A 591 48.33 8.47 -18.77
N LEU A 592 48.96 9.64 -18.58
CA LEU A 592 48.65 10.53 -17.45
C LEU A 592 47.26 11.16 -17.60
N ILE A 593 46.96 11.71 -18.79
CA ILE A 593 45.68 12.34 -19.10
C ILE A 593 44.56 11.30 -19.08
N THR A 594 44.79 10.12 -19.68
CA THR A 594 43.81 9.02 -19.71
C THR A 594 43.40 8.61 -18.30
N ARG A 595 44.36 8.48 -17.39
CA ARG A 595 44.11 8.13 -15.99
C ARG A 595 43.28 9.20 -15.29
N SER A 596 43.63 10.48 -15.40
CA SER A 596 42.87 11.55 -14.75
C SER A 596 41.44 11.67 -15.31
N MET A 597 41.27 11.51 -16.62
CA MET A 597 39.95 11.52 -17.27
C MET A 597 39.06 10.37 -16.80
N LEU A 598 39.58 9.15 -16.79
CA LEU A 598 38.80 7.98 -16.37
C LEU A 598 38.52 7.99 -14.86
N ARG A 599 39.39 8.62 -14.06
CA ARG A 599 39.12 8.91 -12.65
C ARG A 599 37.88 9.81 -12.50
N ASN A 600 37.86 10.99 -13.12
CA ASN A 600 36.69 11.88 -13.03
C ASN A 600 35.41 11.22 -13.59
N PHE A 601 35.54 10.35 -14.60
CA PHE A 601 34.39 9.57 -15.06
C PHE A 601 33.78 8.70 -13.95
N ILE A 602 34.63 7.98 -13.19
CA ILE A 602 34.20 7.07 -12.11
C ILE A 602 33.79 7.83 -10.85
N GLU A 603 34.48 8.92 -10.50
CA GLU A 603 34.25 9.66 -9.25
C GLU A 603 33.19 10.77 -9.38
N ASP A 604 33.01 11.35 -10.58
CA ASP A 604 32.11 12.48 -10.78
C ASP A 604 30.91 12.10 -11.68
N VAL A 605 31.16 11.56 -12.88
CA VAL A 605 30.09 11.31 -13.87
C VAL A 605 29.19 10.15 -13.46
N ALA A 606 29.76 8.98 -13.15
CA ALA A 606 28.96 7.80 -12.80
C ALA A 606 28.10 8.00 -11.53
N PRO A 607 28.62 8.57 -10.42
CA PRO A 607 27.82 8.89 -9.25
C PRO A 607 26.74 9.93 -9.55
N SER A 608 27.03 10.95 -10.37
CA SER A 608 26.01 11.94 -10.77
C SER A 608 24.84 11.31 -11.53
N VAL A 609 25.11 10.32 -12.41
CA VAL A 609 24.06 9.57 -13.12
C VAL A 609 23.25 8.71 -12.14
N LEU A 610 23.91 7.96 -11.28
CA LEU A 610 23.25 7.12 -10.27
C LEU A 610 22.40 7.96 -9.31
N ASN A 611 22.93 9.10 -8.86
CA ASN A 611 22.24 10.05 -7.98
C ASN A 611 21.09 10.78 -8.67
N SER A 612 21.13 10.95 -9.99
CA SER A 612 19.96 11.44 -10.72
C SER A 612 18.78 10.46 -10.63
N ILE A 613 19.07 9.15 -10.66
CA ILE A 613 18.06 8.10 -10.49
C ILE A 613 17.64 7.99 -9.02
N ILE A 614 18.58 7.87 -8.07
CA ILE A 614 18.31 7.79 -6.63
C ILE A 614 17.56 9.04 -6.15
N GLY A 615 18.02 10.22 -6.58
CA GLY A 615 17.39 11.51 -6.33
C GLY A 615 15.95 11.55 -6.82
N SER A 616 15.64 10.93 -7.96
CA SER A 616 14.25 10.82 -8.45
C SER A 616 13.38 9.89 -7.60
N LEU A 617 13.96 8.82 -7.02
CA LEU A 617 13.28 7.97 -6.05
C LEU A 617 13.02 8.71 -4.74
N LYS A 618 13.87 9.67 -4.37
CA LYS A 618 13.68 10.54 -3.20
C LYS A 618 12.64 11.64 -3.47
N ASN A 619 12.82 12.40 -4.55
CA ASN A 619 11.95 13.50 -4.96
C ASN A 619 11.92 13.64 -6.50
N PRO A 620 10.74 13.57 -7.15
CA PRO A 620 9.41 13.53 -6.55
C PRO A 620 8.99 12.16 -5.98
N GLY A 621 9.79 11.10 -6.16
CA GLY A 621 9.40 9.73 -5.86
C GLY A 621 8.76 9.04 -7.07
N VAL A 622 8.34 7.79 -6.85
CA VAL A 622 7.75 6.92 -7.87
C VAL A 622 6.24 6.84 -7.67
N ASN A 623 5.48 7.20 -8.70
CA ASN A 623 4.03 7.05 -8.69
C ASN A 623 3.64 5.62 -9.07
N ILE A 624 2.97 4.94 -8.16
CA ILE A 624 2.35 3.63 -8.34
C ILE A 624 0.85 3.83 -8.19
N ALA A 625 0.13 3.81 -9.30
CA ALA A 625 -1.33 3.77 -9.25
C ALA A 625 -1.78 2.40 -8.75
N LEU A 626 -2.70 2.40 -7.80
CA LEU A 626 -3.48 1.21 -7.51
C LEU A 626 -4.21 0.78 -8.78
N PRO A 627 -4.44 -0.52 -8.99
CA PRO A 627 -4.93 -0.96 -10.28
C PRO A 627 -6.34 -0.48 -10.63
N SER A 628 -6.62 -0.31 -11.92
CA SER A 628 -7.88 0.22 -12.43
C SER A 628 -9.11 -0.66 -12.16
N TYR A 629 -8.91 -1.95 -11.86
CA TYR A 629 -9.98 -2.93 -11.65
C TYR A 629 -10.26 -3.19 -10.17
N LEU A 630 -9.56 -2.54 -9.24
CA LEU A 630 -10.06 -2.47 -7.87
C LEU A 630 -11.39 -1.70 -7.88
N PRO A 631 -12.36 -2.04 -7.02
CA PRO A 631 -13.58 -1.26 -6.93
C PRO A 631 -13.29 0.21 -6.60
N ALA A 632 -14.13 1.10 -7.12
CA ALA A 632 -14.08 2.50 -6.73
C ALA A 632 -14.25 2.61 -5.20
N PRO A 633 -13.48 3.49 -4.52
CA PRO A 633 -12.64 4.53 -5.10
C PRO A 633 -11.15 4.16 -5.22
N LEU A 634 -10.78 2.89 -4.99
CA LEU A 634 -9.39 2.42 -5.08
C LEU A 634 -8.88 2.31 -6.52
N ALA A 635 -9.77 2.18 -7.50
CA ALA A 635 -9.45 2.14 -8.92
C ALA A 635 -8.53 3.31 -9.32
N ASN A 636 -7.33 3.01 -9.86
CA ASN A 636 -6.35 4.02 -10.31
C ASN A 636 -5.87 4.98 -9.22
N PHE A 637 -6.09 4.69 -7.94
CA PHE A 637 -5.74 5.60 -6.86
C PHE A 637 -4.22 5.78 -6.76
N PRO A 638 -3.67 7.01 -6.89
CA PRO A 638 -2.23 7.21 -6.99
C PRO A 638 -1.54 7.18 -5.62
N LEU A 639 -0.58 6.27 -5.45
CA LEU A 639 0.38 6.27 -4.34
C LEU A 639 1.75 6.73 -4.84
N ASN A 640 2.40 7.60 -4.09
CA ASN A 640 3.76 8.05 -4.32
C ASN A 640 4.70 7.39 -3.30
N VAL A 641 5.64 6.60 -3.80
CA VAL A 641 6.65 5.91 -3.01
C VAL A 641 7.97 6.66 -3.11
N LYS A 642 8.52 7.08 -1.97
CA LYS A 642 9.80 7.77 -1.84
C LYS A 642 10.81 6.91 -1.12
N ILE A 643 12.01 6.81 -1.67
CA ILE A 643 13.12 6.04 -1.11
C ILE A 643 14.36 6.92 -1.09
N GLN A 644 15.06 6.94 0.04
CA GLN A 644 16.38 7.55 0.18
C GLN A 644 17.33 6.55 0.83
N LEU A 645 18.55 6.44 0.30
CA LEU A 645 19.60 5.58 0.86
C LEU A 645 20.17 6.21 2.14
N GLY A 646 20.44 5.37 3.14
CA GLY A 646 21.09 5.78 4.38
C GLY A 646 22.60 5.93 4.22
N SER A 647 23.19 6.79 5.04
CA SER A 647 24.65 7.02 5.08
C SER A 647 25.46 5.82 5.58
N ASP A 648 24.79 4.78 6.09
CA ASP A 648 25.36 3.49 6.48
C ASP A 648 25.44 2.49 5.32
N SER A 649 25.17 2.94 4.09
CA SER A 649 25.28 2.11 2.89
C SER A 649 26.74 1.82 2.56
N GLU A 650 27.09 0.54 2.42
CA GLU A 650 28.45 0.08 2.20
C GLU A 650 28.50 -1.13 1.25
N VAL A 651 29.68 -1.40 0.70
CA VAL A 651 29.97 -2.68 0.03
C VAL A 651 30.31 -3.71 1.09
N ARG A 652 29.59 -4.83 1.09
CA ARG A 652 29.80 -5.90 2.07
C ARG A 652 30.09 -7.23 1.39
N VAL A 653 30.99 -7.99 2.00
CA VAL A 653 31.32 -9.37 1.60
C VAL A 653 31.41 -10.28 2.82
N THR A 654 30.69 -11.40 2.79
CA THR A 654 30.73 -12.44 3.84
C THR A 654 30.56 -13.82 3.20
N GLY A 655 31.68 -14.52 3.01
CA GLY A 655 31.70 -15.80 2.30
C GLY A 655 31.21 -15.64 0.85
N VAL A 656 30.11 -16.32 0.51
CA VAL A 656 29.47 -16.25 -0.80
C VAL A 656 28.52 -15.06 -0.97
N ASN A 657 28.10 -14.41 0.13
CA ASN A 657 27.23 -13.24 0.10
C ASN A 657 28.04 -11.99 -0.20
N LYS A 658 27.65 -11.25 -1.24
CA LYS A 658 28.37 -10.08 -1.74
C LYS A 658 27.40 -9.07 -2.35
N GLY A 659 27.61 -7.79 -2.11
CA GLY A 659 26.77 -6.73 -2.68
C GLY A 659 26.88 -5.40 -1.95
N ILE A 660 25.93 -4.50 -2.21
CA ILE A 660 25.75 -3.25 -1.47
C ILE A 660 24.62 -3.45 -0.45
N VAL A 661 24.84 -2.98 0.78
CA VAL A 661 23.89 -3.10 1.89
C VAL A 661 23.76 -1.75 2.58
N GLY A 662 22.54 -1.35 2.95
CA GLY A 662 22.32 -0.12 3.71
C GLY A 662 20.93 -0.01 4.31
N SER A 663 20.73 0.96 5.20
CA SER A 663 19.38 1.36 5.61
C SER A 663 18.72 2.22 4.54
N ILE A 664 17.39 2.30 4.56
CA ILE A 664 16.63 3.22 3.71
C ILE A 664 15.62 4.02 4.53
N ASP A 665 15.45 5.27 4.15
CA ASP A 665 14.29 6.07 4.51
C ASP A 665 13.20 5.80 3.47
N LEU A 666 11.98 5.53 3.94
CA LEU A 666 10.86 5.14 3.07
C LEU A 666 9.62 5.98 3.37
N GLY A 667 9.00 6.53 2.34
CA GLY A 667 7.72 7.23 2.44
C GLY A 667 6.71 6.65 1.46
N ILE A 668 5.48 6.41 1.91
CA ILE A 668 4.36 6.08 1.02
C ILE A 668 3.25 7.09 1.29
N THR A 669 2.94 7.92 0.31
CA THR A 669 1.96 9.00 0.42
C THR A 669 0.93 8.91 -0.70
N ALA A 670 -0.23 9.54 -0.54
CA ALA A 670 -1.22 9.64 -1.60
C ALA A 670 -1.26 11.08 -2.15
N ALA A 671 -1.45 11.22 -3.46
CA ALA A 671 -1.39 12.51 -4.15
C ALA A 671 -2.72 13.27 -4.19
N SER A 672 -3.87 12.59 -4.06
CA SER A 672 -5.18 13.18 -4.34
C SER A 672 -6.28 12.67 -3.39
N PRO A 673 -6.93 13.53 -2.61
CA PRO A 673 -8.08 13.14 -1.79
C PRO A 673 -9.35 12.96 -2.64
N ILE A 674 -10.14 11.92 -2.33
CA ILE A 674 -11.47 11.71 -2.90
C ILE A 674 -12.47 12.46 -2.00
N GLY A 675 -12.60 13.78 -2.22
CA GLY A 675 -13.42 14.67 -1.39
C GLY A 675 -12.68 15.25 -0.18
N SER A 676 -13.40 15.70 0.85
CA SER A 676 -12.80 16.33 2.03
C SER A 676 -12.00 15.30 2.85
N PRO A 677 -10.69 15.53 3.10
CA PRO A 677 -9.88 14.59 3.86
C PRO A 677 -10.46 14.27 5.23
N ARG A 678 -10.23 13.05 5.73
CA ARG A 678 -10.59 12.68 7.10
C ARG A 678 -9.74 13.44 8.11
N THR A 679 -10.35 13.78 9.23
CA THR A 679 -9.75 14.61 10.29
C THR A 679 -9.56 13.82 11.58
N HIS A 680 -8.50 14.18 12.31
CA HIS A 680 -8.30 13.73 13.68
C HIS A 680 -8.88 14.73 14.66
N GLN A 681 -9.35 14.24 15.80
CA GLN A 681 -9.84 15.07 16.89
C GLN A 681 -8.71 15.61 17.77
N LEU A 682 -7.62 14.85 17.96
CA LEU A 682 -6.57 15.15 18.96
C LEU A 682 -5.17 15.28 18.36
N THR A 683 -4.66 14.20 17.78
CA THR A 683 -3.30 14.13 17.22
C THR A 683 -3.39 13.80 15.74
N THR A 684 -2.66 14.53 14.90
CA THR A 684 -2.53 14.17 13.48
C THR A 684 -1.41 13.15 13.29
N GLY A 685 -1.66 12.07 12.56
CA GLY A 685 -0.64 11.08 12.23
C GLY A 685 -1.12 9.64 12.39
N PHE A 686 -0.17 8.71 12.40
CA PHE A 686 -0.44 7.29 12.60
C PHE A 686 0.43 6.70 13.71
N VAL A 687 -0.06 5.61 14.31
CA VAL A 687 0.66 4.89 15.36
C VAL A 687 1.87 4.16 14.74
N VAL A 688 3.05 4.38 15.32
CA VAL A 688 4.28 3.69 14.97
C VAL A 688 4.58 2.59 15.97
N SER A 689 5.10 1.49 15.45
CA SER A 689 5.46 0.30 16.21
C SER A 689 6.91 -0.16 15.96
N LYS A 690 7.63 0.47 15.01
CA LYS A 690 9.05 0.16 14.82
C LYS A 690 9.85 0.50 16.08
N PRO A 691 10.84 -0.33 16.46
CA PRO A 691 11.77 0.02 17.53
C PRO A 691 12.62 1.26 17.20
N THR A 692 13.20 1.88 18.22
CA THR A 692 14.14 2.99 18.07
C THR A 692 15.49 2.48 17.54
N GLY A 693 15.92 2.92 16.35
CA GLY A 693 17.23 2.59 15.75
C GLY A 693 17.15 2.09 14.30
N PRO A 694 18.29 1.87 13.62
CA PRO A 694 18.35 1.18 12.33
C PRO A 694 17.97 -0.30 12.46
N MET A 695 17.38 -0.87 11.41
CA MET A 695 17.21 -2.30 11.27
C MET A 695 18.57 -2.99 11.08
N SER A 696 18.82 -4.08 11.79
CA SER A 696 19.95 -4.97 11.48
C SER A 696 19.76 -5.53 10.07
N ASN A 697 20.82 -5.52 9.27
CA ASN A 697 20.82 -6.02 7.89
C ASN A 697 21.67 -7.32 7.74
N ILE A 698 22.11 -7.91 8.86
CA ILE A 698 23.01 -9.07 8.88
C ILE A 698 22.32 -10.32 8.34
N TYR A 699 21.15 -10.66 8.88
CA TYR A 699 20.41 -11.86 8.46
C TYR A 699 19.95 -11.73 7.00
N GLN A 700 19.42 -10.58 6.62
CA GLN A 700 18.96 -10.27 5.27
C GLN A 700 20.10 -10.44 4.27
N PHE A 701 21.27 -9.88 4.57
CA PHE A 701 22.46 -10.03 3.73
C PHE A 701 22.92 -11.49 3.64
N SER A 702 22.83 -12.26 4.72
CA SER A 702 23.18 -13.69 4.72
C SER A 702 22.33 -14.54 3.73
N LYS A 703 21.16 -14.03 3.31
CA LYS A 703 20.26 -14.69 2.36
C LYS A 703 20.46 -14.26 0.90
N SER A 704 21.30 -13.25 0.64
CA SER A 704 21.48 -12.64 -0.69
C SER A 704 22.01 -13.60 -1.75
N ALA A 705 22.99 -14.46 -1.42
CA ALA A 705 23.54 -15.40 -2.39
C ALA A 705 22.53 -16.46 -2.84
N ALA A 706 21.66 -16.92 -1.93
CA ALA A 706 20.61 -17.88 -2.24
C ALA A 706 19.39 -17.24 -2.93
N ASN A 707 19.21 -15.93 -2.76
CA ASN A 707 18.07 -15.17 -3.27
C ASN A 707 18.59 -13.91 -3.98
N PRO A 708 19.19 -14.09 -5.18
CA PRO A 708 19.81 -12.98 -5.89
C PRO A 708 18.79 -11.96 -6.37
N GLY A 709 19.23 -10.72 -6.58
CA GLY A 709 18.43 -9.55 -6.93
C GLY A 709 18.47 -8.43 -5.91
N LEU A 710 17.36 -7.68 -5.85
CA LEU A 710 17.11 -6.64 -4.86
C LEU A 710 16.37 -7.27 -3.68
N LEU A 711 16.95 -7.25 -2.49
CA LEU A 711 16.23 -7.62 -1.26
C LEU A 711 15.86 -6.37 -0.47
N LEU A 712 14.67 -6.40 0.12
CA LEU A 712 14.07 -5.31 0.85
C LEU A 712 13.48 -5.83 2.16
N SER A 713 13.80 -5.13 3.25
CA SER A 713 13.10 -5.31 4.52
C SER A 713 12.31 -4.07 4.87
N LEU A 714 11.02 -4.27 5.14
CA LEU A 714 10.06 -3.21 5.42
C LEU A 714 9.54 -3.34 6.85
N THR A 715 9.62 -2.25 7.60
CA THR A 715 8.89 -2.15 8.86
C THR A 715 7.39 -2.04 8.60
N VAL A 716 6.58 -2.46 9.58
CA VAL A 716 5.11 -2.33 9.49
C VAL A 716 4.64 -0.88 9.46
N ASP A 717 5.47 0.06 9.92
CA ASP A 717 5.16 1.49 9.90
C ASP A 717 4.99 2.01 8.47
N SER A 718 5.72 1.45 7.50
CA SER A 718 5.57 1.79 6.08
C SER A 718 4.22 1.33 5.52
N ILE A 719 3.75 0.14 5.94
CA ILE A 719 2.43 -0.39 5.59
C ILE A 719 1.33 0.46 6.27
N THR A 720 1.54 0.81 7.53
CA THR A 720 0.62 1.65 8.30
C THR A 720 0.54 3.07 7.74
N GLN A 721 1.65 3.64 7.27
CA GLN A 721 1.67 4.92 6.58
C GLN A 721 0.84 4.87 5.29
N ALA A 722 1.00 3.82 4.48
CA ALA A 722 0.18 3.63 3.28
C ALA A 722 -1.31 3.54 3.62
N ALA A 723 -1.68 2.73 4.63
CA ALA A 723 -3.05 2.58 5.10
C ALA A 723 -3.63 3.91 5.64
N TYR A 724 -2.82 4.67 6.38
CA TYR A 724 -3.17 6.00 6.86
C TYR A 724 -3.49 6.96 5.71
N HIS A 725 -2.66 6.98 4.66
CA HIS A 725 -2.90 7.85 3.50
C HIS A 725 -4.13 7.43 2.71
N LEU A 726 -4.38 6.13 2.54
CA LEU A 726 -5.63 5.64 1.94
C LEU A 726 -6.85 6.09 2.76
N TRP A 727 -6.79 5.95 4.08
CA TRP A 727 -7.85 6.40 4.99
C TRP A 727 -8.07 7.91 4.93
N LYS A 728 -7.01 8.71 5.10
CA LYS A 728 -7.09 10.18 5.12
C LYS A 728 -7.69 10.73 3.84
N ASN A 729 -7.40 10.11 2.70
CA ASN A 729 -7.86 10.50 1.38
C ASN A 729 -9.19 9.84 0.96
N ARG A 730 -9.89 9.15 1.89
CA ARG A 730 -11.18 8.46 1.64
C ARG A 730 -11.12 7.34 0.60
N ALA A 731 -9.93 6.82 0.31
CA ALA A 731 -9.77 5.69 -0.60
C ALA A 731 -10.34 4.38 -0.02
N LEU A 732 -10.60 4.34 1.29
CA LEU A 732 -11.20 3.20 2.00
C LEU A 732 -12.72 3.37 2.23
N ASP A 733 -13.35 4.41 1.70
CA ASP A 733 -14.80 4.60 1.76
C ASP A 733 -15.45 3.75 0.66
N LEU A 734 -15.98 2.56 1.00
CA LEU A 734 -16.46 1.58 0.03
C LEU A 734 -18.00 1.57 -0.03
N ASN A 735 -18.55 1.40 -1.24
CA ASN A 735 -19.95 1.09 -1.44
C ASN A 735 -20.07 -0.35 -1.95
N ILE A 736 -20.53 -1.25 -1.11
CA ILE A 736 -20.78 -2.64 -1.50
C ILE A 736 -22.19 -2.70 -2.08
N ASP A 737 -22.26 -2.77 -3.40
CA ASP A 737 -23.47 -2.93 -4.19
C ASP A 737 -23.25 -3.93 -5.33
N LYS A 738 -24.24 -4.08 -6.22
CA LYS A 738 -24.10 -4.95 -7.39
C LYS A 738 -22.92 -4.55 -8.30
N GLY A 739 -22.68 -3.26 -8.51
CA GLY A 739 -21.58 -2.78 -9.36
C GLY A 739 -20.21 -3.11 -8.77
N PHE A 740 -20.07 -3.01 -7.45
CA PHE A 740 -18.89 -3.45 -6.71
C PHE A 740 -18.61 -4.94 -6.93
N ILE A 741 -19.63 -5.80 -6.76
CA ILE A 741 -19.50 -7.25 -6.96
C ILE A 741 -19.15 -7.58 -8.42
N ASP A 742 -19.82 -6.94 -9.38
CA ASP A 742 -19.56 -7.14 -10.80
C ASP A 742 -18.12 -6.74 -11.16
N THR A 743 -17.59 -5.68 -10.54
CA THR A 743 -16.18 -5.27 -10.69
C THR A 743 -15.21 -6.34 -10.19
N ILE A 744 -15.48 -6.94 -9.03
CA ILE A 744 -14.64 -8.01 -8.48
C ILE A 744 -14.67 -9.26 -9.38
N LYS A 745 -15.85 -9.63 -9.89
CA LYS A 745 -16.01 -10.78 -10.80
C LYS A 745 -15.12 -10.68 -12.04
N LEU A 746 -14.85 -9.47 -12.54
CA LEU A 746 -14.01 -9.26 -13.74
C LEU A 746 -12.58 -9.74 -13.58
N TYR A 747 -12.02 -9.75 -12.36
CA TYR A 747 -10.63 -10.14 -12.12
C TYR A 747 -10.45 -11.30 -11.14
N ALA A 748 -11.36 -11.49 -10.18
CA ALA A 748 -11.34 -12.62 -9.24
C ALA A 748 -12.03 -13.87 -9.81
N GLY A 749 -12.78 -13.73 -10.92
CA GLY A 749 -13.53 -14.82 -11.55
C GLY A 749 -14.89 -15.08 -10.91
N THR A 750 -15.44 -16.28 -11.14
CA THR A 750 -16.74 -16.69 -10.59
C THR A 750 -16.56 -17.46 -9.29
N ASP A 751 -16.87 -16.83 -8.16
CA ASP A 751 -16.96 -17.44 -6.85
C ASP A 751 -18.45 -17.65 -6.48
N PRO A 752 -18.88 -18.84 -6.00
CA PRO A 752 -20.21 -19.03 -5.40
C PRO A 752 -20.57 -17.99 -4.34
N LEU A 753 -19.59 -17.43 -3.64
CA LEU A 753 -19.76 -16.32 -2.70
C LEU A 753 -20.38 -15.09 -3.38
N PHE A 754 -20.08 -14.81 -4.66
CA PHE A 754 -20.67 -13.67 -5.35
C PHE A 754 -22.15 -13.87 -5.65
N GLN A 755 -22.59 -15.10 -5.94
CA GLN A 755 -24.02 -15.41 -6.07
C GLN A 755 -24.74 -15.28 -4.73
N LEU A 756 -24.10 -15.74 -3.64
CA LEU A 756 -24.59 -15.54 -2.28
C LEU A 756 -24.70 -14.04 -1.96
N THR A 757 -23.65 -13.26 -2.25
CA THR A 757 -23.63 -11.81 -2.02
C THR A 757 -24.75 -11.12 -2.80
N GLU A 758 -24.93 -11.46 -4.08
CA GLU A 758 -26.02 -10.92 -4.92
C GLU A 758 -27.42 -11.24 -4.37
N SER A 759 -27.60 -12.41 -3.76
CA SER A 759 -28.86 -12.77 -3.10
C SER A 759 -29.07 -12.02 -1.79
N LEU A 760 -27.99 -11.70 -1.06
CA LEU A 760 -28.02 -11.04 0.25
C LEU A 760 -28.09 -9.51 0.16
N ILE A 761 -27.69 -8.89 -0.97
CA ILE A 761 -27.90 -7.46 -1.23
C ILE A 761 -29.31 -7.13 -1.72
N LYS A 762 -30.29 -7.93 -1.29
CA LYS A 762 -31.73 -7.68 -1.51
C LYS A 762 -32.39 -7.41 -0.18
N VAL A 763 -33.43 -6.58 -0.20
CA VAL A 763 -34.17 -6.21 1.01
C VAL A 763 -35.02 -7.37 1.57
N SER A 764 -35.54 -8.27 0.72
CA SER A 764 -36.41 -9.39 1.13
C SER A 764 -35.85 -10.26 2.28
N PRO A 765 -34.59 -10.75 2.23
CA PRO A 765 -33.97 -11.45 3.36
C PRO A 765 -34.02 -10.68 4.69
N ILE A 766 -33.80 -9.36 4.66
CA ILE A 766 -33.83 -8.51 5.87
C ILE A 766 -35.28 -8.40 6.39
N ILE A 767 -36.25 -8.16 5.51
CA ILE A 767 -37.67 -8.06 5.89
C ILE A 767 -38.17 -9.38 6.49
N ASN A 768 -37.82 -10.53 5.90
CA ASN A 768 -38.26 -11.84 6.39
C ASN A 768 -37.80 -12.13 7.83
N ILE A 769 -36.66 -11.58 8.25
CA ILE A 769 -36.11 -11.76 9.60
C ILE A 769 -36.67 -10.71 10.55
N LEU A 770 -36.69 -9.43 10.14
CA LEU A 770 -37.13 -8.32 11.00
C LEU A 770 -38.66 -8.28 11.19
N ALA A 771 -39.42 -8.76 10.20
CA ALA A 771 -40.88 -8.71 10.17
C ALA A 771 -41.47 -9.95 9.47
N PRO A 772 -41.37 -11.15 10.08
CA PRO A 772 -41.80 -12.40 9.47
C PRO A 772 -43.27 -12.36 9.03
N GLY A 773 -43.54 -12.67 7.75
CA GLY A 773 -44.90 -12.68 7.19
C GLY A 773 -45.39 -11.32 6.65
N ARG A 774 -44.56 -10.27 6.67
CA ARG A 774 -44.84 -8.98 6.03
C ARG A 774 -44.07 -8.84 4.72
N SER A 775 -44.69 -8.20 3.73
CA SER A 775 -44.07 -7.94 2.42
C SER A 775 -43.36 -6.59 2.34
N GLN A 776 -43.57 -5.72 3.33
CA GLN A 776 -43.04 -4.36 3.39
C GLN A 776 -42.81 -3.91 4.83
N LEU A 777 -41.85 -3.01 5.03
CA LEU A 777 -41.65 -2.27 6.27
C LEU A 777 -42.12 -0.83 6.10
N ILE A 778 -42.85 -0.31 7.09
CA ILE A 778 -43.38 1.05 7.09
C ILE A 778 -42.84 1.75 8.33
N GLY A 779 -42.39 3.00 8.16
CA GLY A 779 -41.94 3.85 9.26
C GLY A 779 -42.25 5.31 8.95
N ILE A 780 -41.89 6.21 9.86
CA ILE A 780 -42.06 7.66 9.67
C ILE A 780 -40.71 8.35 9.62
N ASN A 781 -40.56 9.41 8.85
CA ASN A 781 -39.37 10.23 8.87
C ASN A 781 -39.28 10.94 10.23
N PRO A 782 -38.14 10.86 10.95
CA PRO A 782 -38.05 11.38 12.31
C PRO A 782 -38.10 12.92 12.37
N THR A 783 -37.75 13.59 11.28
CA THR A 783 -37.68 15.05 11.20
C THR A 783 -39.02 15.65 10.78
N THR A 784 -39.70 15.02 9.81
CA THR A 784 -40.95 15.55 9.24
C THR A 784 -42.22 14.89 9.82
N GLY A 785 -42.10 13.76 10.51
CA GLY A 785 -43.23 12.99 11.07
C GLY A 785 -44.12 12.31 10.02
N THR A 786 -43.77 12.43 8.73
CA THR A 786 -44.51 11.83 7.60
C THR A 786 -44.13 10.38 7.40
N LEU A 787 -45.06 9.53 6.96
CA LEU A 787 -44.75 8.17 6.53
C LEU A 787 -43.65 8.18 5.47
N VAL A 788 -42.62 7.35 5.65
CA VAL A 788 -41.63 7.06 4.62
C VAL A 788 -42.28 6.09 3.64
N PRO A 789 -42.06 6.22 2.32
CA PRO A 789 -42.54 5.24 1.35
C PRO A 789 -42.08 3.84 1.77
N ALA A 790 -43.01 2.88 1.73
CA ALA A 790 -42.80 1.53 2.22
C ALA A 790 -41.56 0.89 1.56
N ILE A 791 -40.78 0.18 2.37
CA ILE A 791 -39.62 -0.56 1.91
C ILE A 791 -40.11 -1.82 1.20
N SER A 792 -39.81 -1.96 -0.09
CA SER A 792 -40.18 -3.15 -0.86
C SER A 792 -39.13 -4.25 -0.72
N GLY A 793 -39.55 -5.51 -0.60
CA GLY A 793 -38.64 -6.66 -0.63
C GLY A 793 -37.84 -6.81 -1.92
N THR A 794 -38.22 -6.11 -3.00
CA THR A 794 -37.50 -6.11 -4.29
C THR A 794 -36.38 -5.08 -4.39
N ASP A 795 -36.30 -4.13 -3.45
CA ASP A 795 -35.29 -3.08 -3.46
C ASP A 795 -33.88 -3.68 -3.30
N ASP A 796 -32.89 -3.01 -3.90
CA ASP A 796 -31.47 -3.35 -3.77
C ASP A 796 -30.90 -2.78 -2.46
N ILE A 797 -29.86 -3.42 -1.92
CA ILE A 797 -29.11 -2.91 -0.77
C ILE A 797 -27.75 -2.38 -1.22
N ILE A 798 -27.38 -1.23 -0.68
CA ILE A 798 -26.02 -0.68 -0.70
C ILE A 798 -25.51 -0.70 0.74
N ILE A 799 -24.40 -1.37 1.00
CA ILE A 799 -23.70 -1.27 2.29
C ILE A 799 -22.56 -0.29 2.11
N LYS A 800 -22.71 0.91 2.70
CA LYS A 800 -21.66 1.92 2.73
C LYS A 800 -20.75 1.68 3.93
N VAL A 801 -19.46 1.54 3.66
CA VAL A 801 -18.41 1.23 4.63
C VAL A 801 -17.51 2.45 4.78
N ASP A 802 -17.50 3.05 5.96
CA ASP A 802 -16.74 4.25 6.28
C ASP A 802 -15.84 4.00 7.50
N PRO A 803 -14.52 3.77 7.35
CA PRO A 803 -13.61 3.60 8.48
C PRO A 803 -13.40 4.93 9.21
N ILE A 804 -13.87 5.05 10.44
CA ILE A 804 -13.78 6.28 11.23
C ILE A 804 -12.37 6.46 11.77
N GLN A 805 -11.87 5.44 12.47
CA GLN A 805 -10.52 5.45 12.99
C GLN A 805 -9.53 5.04 11.89
N ALA A 806 -8.35 5.65 11.91
CA ALA A 806 -7.27 5.29 10.99
C ALA A 806 -6.86 3.82 11.22
N PRO A 807 -6.80 2.99 10.16
CA PRO A 807 -6.34 1.61 10.28
C PRO A 807 -4.89 1.56 10.76
N ASN A 808 -4.57 0.54 11.54
CA ASN A 808 -3.22 0.28 12.02
C ASN A 808 -2.90 -1.21 11.93
N GLY A 809 -1.61 -1.53 11.97
CA GLY A 809 -1.17 -2.91 12.00
C GLY A 809 0.13 -3.11 12.77
N THR A 810 0.32 -4.34 13.22
CA THR A 810 1.58 -4.79 13.84
C THR A 810 1.99 -6.11 13.23
N LEU A 811 3.29 -6.37 13.12
CA LEU A 811 3.77 -7.69 12.74
C LEU A 811 3.94 -8.54 14.01
N LYS A 812 3.43 -9.76 13.97
CA LYS A 812 3.63 -10.70 15.07
C LYS A 812 5.05 -11.27 15.04
N PRO A 813 5.69 -11.45 16.20
CA PRO A 813 6.93 -12.22 16.30
C PRO A 813 6.75 -13.61 15.69
N VAL A 814 7.82 -14.14 15.11
CA VAL A 814 7.85 -15.49 14.54
C VAL A 814 8.42 -16.48 15.54
N THR A 815 8.15 -17.77 15.32
CA THR A 815 8.81 -18.88 16.04
C THR A 815 9.57 -19.71 15.01
N GLY A 816 10.85 -19.98 15.27
CA GLY A 816 11.75 -20.61 14.29
C GLY A 816 11.96 -19.74 13.05
N THR A 817 11.91 -20.32 11.86
CA THR A 817 12.01 -19.59 10.58
C THR A 817 10.64 -19.55 9.90
N ALA A 818 10.00 -18.38 9.91
CA ALA A 818 8.66 -18.20 9.34
C ALA A 818 8.46 -16.79 8.78
N LYS A 819 7.41 -16.61 7.98
CA LYS A 819 6.97 -15.29 7.53
C LYS A 819 6.16 -14.62 8.65
N PRO A 820 6.50 -13.38 9.06
CA PRO A 820 5.71 -12.67 10.05
C PRO A 820 4.27 -12.46 9.56
N LYS A 821 3.31 -12.69 10.45
CA LYS A 821 1.91 -12.42 10.16
C LYS A 821 1.58 -10.98 10.51
N LEU A 822 0.77 -10.33 9.68
CA LEU A 822 0.30 -8.97 9.90
C LEU A 822 -0.99 -9.00 10.72
N GLU A 823 -1.00 -8.46 11.92
CA GLU A 823 -2.24 -8.17 12.62
C GLU A 823 -2.82 -6.86 12.07
N VAL A 824 -3.97 -6.95 11.41
CA VAL A 824 -4.69 -5.81 10.85
C VAL A 824 -5.79 -5.39 11.83
N ASN A 825 -5.90 -4.10 12.09
CA ASN A 825 -6.87 -3.55 13.01
C ASN A 825 -7.67 -2.42 12.35
N PHE A 826 -8.97 -2.65 12.23
CA PHE A 826 -9.96 -1.63 11.94
C PHE A 826 -10.76 -1.36 13.22
N THR A 827 -10.36 -0.31 13.92
CA THR A 827 -10.83 -0.03 15.27
C THR A 827 -12.28 0.42 15.31
N ASP A 828 -12.72 1.18 14.30
CA ASP A 828 -14.10 1.62 14.18
C ASP A 828 -14.46 1.86 12.71
N ILE A 829 -15.43 1.09 12.22
CA ILE A 829 -16.01 1.18 10.89
C ILE A 829 -17.50 1.49 11.06
N GLN A 830 -17.96 2.52 10.39
CA GLN A 830 -19.39 2.73 10.21
C GLN A 830 -19.89 1.95 9.00
N LEU A 831 -20.91 1.14 9.20
CA LEU A 831 -21.65 0.43 8.17
C LEU A 831 -23.04 1.06 8.07
N SER A 832 -23.31 1.78 6.98
CA SER A 832 -24.65 2.32 6.70
C SER A 832 -25.34 1.42 5.67
N ILE A 833 -26.42 0.77 6.09
CA ILE A 833 -27.23 -0.12 5.26
C ILE A 833 -28.29 0.74 4.58
N LEU A 834 -28.19 0.92 3.27
CA LEU A 834 -29.11 1.73 2.49
C LEU A 834 -29.94 0.86 1.56
N GLY A 835 -31.25 1.13 1.47
CA GLY A 835 -32.09 0.62 0.41
C GLY A 835 -32.02 1.52 -0.81
N LYS A 836 -32.05 0.93 -2.00
CA LYS A 836 -32.06 1.60 -3.30
C LYS A 836 -33.32 1.18 -4.06
N ARG A 837 -34.17 2.16 -4.36
CA ARG A 837 -35.41 1.97 -5.10
C ARG A 837 -35.15 1.87 -6.61
N ALA A 838 -36.16 1.40 -7.34
CA ALA A 838 -36.12 1.31 -8.81
C ALA A 838 -35.90 2.68 -9.51
N ASP A 839 -36.25 3.79 -8.87
CA ASP A 839 -36.01 5.16 -9.35
C ASP A 839 -34.59 5.68 -9.04
N ASN A 840 -33.70 4.83 -8.52
CA ASN A 840 -32.36 5.14 -8.02
C ASN A 840 -32.31 6.01 -6.75
N SER A 841 -33.43 6.37 -6.13
CA SER A 841 -33.41 7.02 -4.82
C SER A 841 -32.91 6.06 -3.74
N THR A 842 -32.11 6.59 -2.81
CA THR A 842 -31.57 5.83 -1.68
C THR A 842 -32.19 6.28 -0.36
N TYR A 843 -32.33 5.35 0.58
CA TYR A 843 -32.80 5.63 1.93
C TYR A 843 -32.03 4.78 2.95
N LEU A 844 -31.72 5.36 4.11
CA LEU A 844 -31.02 4.64 5.18
C LEU A 844 -31.98 3.67 5.87
N ILE A 845 -31.61 2.40 6.01
CA ILE A 845 -32.37 1.39 6.77
C ILE A 845 -31.87 1.36 8.22
N SER A 846 -30.56 1.23 8.40
CA SER A 846 -29.91 1.19 9.71
C SER A 846 -28.41 1.49 9.60
N THR A 847 -27.79 1.87 10.71
CA THR A 847 -26.35 2.07 10.84
C THR A 847 -25.78 1.18 11.93
N ALA A 848 -24.71 0.46 11.60
CA ALA A 848 -23.93 -0.33 12.55
C ALA A 848 -22.51 0.23 12.68
N ARG A 849 -21.90 0.05 13.84
CA ARG A 849 -20.48 0.24 14.12
C ARG A 849 -19.85 -1.14 14.21
N ALA A 850 -18.80 -1.37 13.45
CA ALA A 850 -18.07 -2.62 13.43
C ALA A 850 -16.60 -2.36 13.79
N SER A 851 -16.05 -3.27 14.59
CA SER A 851 -14.62 -3.31 14.84
C SER A 851 -14.08 -4.68 14.49
N LEU A 852 -12.90 -4.72 13.88
CA LEU A 852 -12.29 -5.95 13.40
C LEU A 852 -10.79 -5.96 13.69
N LYS A 853 -10.33 -7.05 14.28
CA LYS A 853 -8.92 -7.35 14.52
C LYS A 853 -8.65 -8.78 14.03
N GLY A 854 -7.76 -8.91 13.04
CA GLY A 854 -7.50 -10.20 12.40
C GLY A 854 -6.03 -10.38 12.05
N ILE A 855 -5.60 -11.64 12.06
CA ILE A 855 -4.25 -12.02 11.61
C ILE A 855 -4.28 -12.33 10.11
N ALA A 856 -3.44 -11.65 9.35
CA ALA A 856 -3.34 -11.75 7.91
C ALA A 856 -1.97 -12.28 7.44
N ASP A 857 -2.00 -13.06 6.37
CA ASP A 857 -0.84 -13.38 5.55
C ASP A 857 -0.54 -12.21 4.62
N PHE A 858 0.71 -11.75 4.60
CA PHE A 858 1.21 -10.73 3.68
C PHE A 858 2.32 -11.31 2.82
N ASP A 859 2.09 -11.39 1.51
CA ASP A 859 3.01 -12.03 0.56
C ASP A 859 3.08 -11.31 -0.78
N PHE A 860 4.20 -11.43 -1.48
CA PHE A 860 4.27 -11.20 -2.92
C PHE A 860 4.16 -12.53 -3.67
N VAL A 861 3.29 -12.58 -4.67
CA VAL A 861 2.99 -13.78 -5.46
C VAL A 861 2.86 -13.42 -6.95
N THR A 862 2.85 -14.43 -7.82
CA THR A 862 2.43 -14.24 -9.22
C THR A 862 0.90 -14.11 -9.27
N PHE A 863 0.38 -13.16 -10.05
CA PHE A 863 -1.06 -13.03 -10.25
C PHE A 863 -1.59 -14.24 -11.04
N SER A 864 -2.62 -14.90 -10.50
CA SER A 864 -3.19 -16.11 -11.11
C SER A 864 -3.95 -15.84 -12.41
N ASN A 865 -4.46 -14.62 -12.61
CA ASN A 865 -5.29 -14.22 -13.76
C ASN A 865 -6.43 -15.22 -14.06
N PRO A 866 -7.36 -15.42 -13.10
CA PRO A 866 -8.36 -16.51 -13.19
C PRO A 866 -9.33 -16.32 -14.36
N THR A 867 -9.50 -15.11 -14.89
CA THR A 867 -10.34 -14.82 -16.06
C THR A 867 -9.59 -14.89 -17.39
N ASN A 868 -8.30 -15.26 -17.39
CA ASN A 868 -7.43 -15.29 -18.57
C ASN A 868 -7.43 -13.98 -19.37
N ASN A 869 -7.57 -12.84 -18.68
CA ASN A 869 -7.58 -11.55 -19.35
C ASN A 869 -6.16 -11.23 -19.86
N PRO A 870 -5.96 -10.98 -21.17
CA PRO A 870 -4.64 -10.68 -21.73
C PRO A 870 -3.96 -9.46 -21.10
N ALA A 871 -4.74 -8.48 -20.64
CA ALA A 871 -4.23 -7.28 -19.97
C ALA A 871 -3.52 -7.60 -18.65
N TYR A 872 -3.84 -8.74 -18.02
CA TYR A 872 -3.32 -9.15 -16.71
C TYR A 872 -2.33 -10.31 -16.80
N ALA A 873 -1.89 -10.67 -18.01
CA ALA A 873 -0.95 -11.76 -18.21
C ALA A 873 0.41 -11.42 -17.61
N ASN A 874 0.96 -12.37 -16.83
CA ASN A 874 2.30 -12.31 -16.25
C ASN A 874 2.53 -11.12 -15.31
N LEU A 875 1.53 -10.74 -14.52
CA LEU A 875 1.68 -9.71 -13.49
C LEU A 875 2.17 -10.31 -12.17
N ASN A 876 2.93 -9.52 -11.41
CA ASN A 876 3.13 -9.78 -9.99
C ASN A 876 1.89 -9.33 -9.21
N ALA A 877 1.69 -9.83 -7.99
CA ALA A 877 0.59 -9.45 -7.12
C ALA A 877 1.04 -9.34 -5.65
N LEU A 878 0.41 -8.41 -4.94
CA LEU A 878 0.41 -8.34 -3.48
C LEU A 878 -0.74 -9.19 -2.95
N LYS A 879 -0.45 -10.10 -2.02
CA LYS A 879 -1.41 -10.97 -1.36
C LYS A 879 -1.57 -10.55 0.09
N ILE A 880 -2.81 -10.25 0.47
CA ILE A 880 -3.23 -10.06 1.85
C ILE A 880 -4.44 -10.97 2.11
N VAL A 881 -4.29 -11.94 3.01
CA VAL A 881 -5.38 -12.86 3.36
C VAL A 881 -5.59 -12.89 4.86
N ILE A 882 -6.72 -12.35 5.31
CA ILE A 882 -7.14 -12.34 6.71
C ILE A 882 -7.65 -13.74 7.08
N SER A 883 -7.16 -14.29 8.19
CA SER A 883 -7.58 -15.58 8.72
C SER A 883 -9.04 -15.50 9.17
N ASN A 884 -9.90 -16.36 8.63
CA ASN A 884 -11.33 -16.44 8.99
C ASN A 884 -11.59 -17.50 10.09
N GLY A 885 -10.74 -17.51 11.11
CA GLY A 885 -10.72 -18.54 12.16
C GLY A 885 -10.78 -17.96 13.57
N PRO A 886 -10.37 -18.71 14.61
CA PRO A 886 -10.41 -18.25 16.01
C PRO A 886 -9.52 -17.03 16.29
N THR A 887 -8.66 -16.65 15.35
CA THR A 887 -7.80 -15.47 15.41
C THR A 887 -8.49 -14.19 14.92
N LEU A 888 -9.68 -14.29 14.33
CA LEU A 888 -10.52 -13.15 14.00
C LEU A 888 -11.32 -12.73 15.24
N SER A 889 -11.07 -11.53 15.74
CA SER A 889 -11.89 -10.89 16.76
C SER A 889 -12.68 -9.76 16.11
N TYR A 890 -13.99 -9.74 16.32
CA TYR A 890 -14.84 -8.65 15.86
C TYR A 890 -15.93 -8.36 16.89
N THR A 891 -16.50 -7.17 16.81
CA THR A 891 -17.67 -6.78 17.59
C THR A 891 -18.52 -5.79 16.80
N LEU A 892 -19.83 -5.82 17.04
CA LEU A 892 -20.84 -5.00 16.37
C LEU A 892 -21.69 -4.25 17.39
N ASP A 893 -21.96 -2.98 17.13
CA ASP A 893 -22.90 -2.13 17.87
C ASP A 893 -23.87 -1.51 16.87
N ILE A 894 -25.17 -1.74 17.06
CA ILE A 894 -26.20 -1.18 16.20
C ILE A 894 -26.59 0.17 16.77
N LEU A 895 -26.45 1.23 15.98
CA LEU A 895 -26.73 2.58 16.45
C LEU A 895 -28.23 2.79 16.59
N GLU A 896 -28.66 3.13 17.81
CA GLU A 896 -30.05 3.37 18.17
C GLU A 896 -30.43 4.85 18.02
N GLY A 897 -31.75 5.10 17.93
CA GLY A 897 -32.33 6.44 18.04
C GLY A 897 -32.71 7.11 16.73
N SER A 898 -33.58 8.12 16.89
CA SER A 898 -34.27 8.83 15.81
C SER A 898 -33.82 10.29 15.64
N ALA A 899 -32.99 10.83 16.53
CA ALA A 899 -32.47 12.20 16.47
C ALA A 899 -30.93 12.24 16.63
N GLY A 900 -30.28 13.23 16.03
CA GLY A 900 -28.81 13.34 15.95
C GLY A 900 -28.28 13.16 14.53
N ALA A 901 -26.96 13.12 14.34
CA ALA A 901 -26.33 13.07 13.01
C ALA A 901 -26.82 11.87 12.19
N GLY A 902 -27.78 12.10 11.31
CA GLY A 902 -28.28 11.16 10.30
C GLY A 902 -29.46 10.27 10.69
N ALA A 903 -29.99 10.34 11.93
CA ALA A 903 -31.01 9.42 12.45
C ALA A 903 -30.68 7.93 12.15
N PRO A 904 -29.76 7.31 12.91
CA PRO A 904 -29.06 6.08 12.51
C PRO A 904 -29.97 4.86 12.30
N ASN A 905 -31.16 4.84 12.92
CA ASN A 905 -32.20 3.84 12.73
C ASN A 905 -33.54 4.53 12.41
N PRO A 906 -33.71 5.04 11.18
CA PRO A 906 -34.85 5.89 10.84
C PRO A 906 -36.17 5.11 10.72
N PHE A 907 -36.16 3.78 10.77
CA PHE A 907 -37.38 2.96 10.76
C PHE A 907 -37.73 2.38 12.14
N GLY A 908 -36.93 2.66 13.19
CA GLY A 908 -37.21 2.14 14.53
C GLY A 908 -37.11 0.61 14.61
N LEU A 909 -36.26 0.00 13.78
CA LEU A 909 -36.09 -1.46 13.72
C LEU A 909 -35.39 -1.98 14.98
N ASP A 910 -35.76 -3.17 15.45
CA ASP A 910 -35.10 -3.77 16.63
C ASP A 910 -33.60 -3.98 16.37
N PRO A 911 -32.71 -3.34 17.16
CA PRO A 911 -31.27 -3.54 17.08
C PRO A 911 -30.84 -5.02 17.19
N LYS A 912 -31.55 -5.84 17.96
CA LYS A 912 -31.26 -7.28 18.07
C LYS A 912 -31.63 -8.03 16.80
N GLY A 913 -32.75 -7.67 16.17
CA GLY A 913 -33.13 -8.21 14.87
C GLY A 913 -32.07 -7.89 13.83
N ILE A 914 -31.61 -6.63 13.77
CA ILE A 914 -30.54 -6.20 12.87
C ILE A 914 -29.23 -6.94 13.19
N LEU A 915 -28.86 -7.05 14.46
CA LEU A 915 -27.66 -7.77 14.88
C LEU A 915 -27.71 -9.25 14.49
N ALA A 916 -28.86 -9.91 14.63
CA ALA A 916 -29.04 -11.31 14.21
C ALA A 916 -28.84 -11.50 12.70
N VAL A 917 -29.13 -10.47 11.89
CA VAL A 917 -28.83 -10.47 10.45
C VAL A 917 -27.35 -10.21 10.19
N VAL A 918 -26.75 -9.20 10.83
CA VAL A 918 -25.40 -8.70 10.49
C VAL A 918 -24.28 -9.53 11.11
N ASP A 919 -24.45 -10.04 12.33
CA ASP A 919 -23.43 -10.80 13.06
C ASP A 919 -22.90 -12.01 12.28
N PRO A 920 -23.72 -12.93 11.77
CA PRO A 920 -23.22 -14.07 10.98
C PRO A 920 -22.63 -13.64 9.64
N LEU A 921 -23.01 -12.48 9.09
CA LEU A 921 -22.47 -11.99 7.82
C LEU A 921 -21.01 -11.56 7.94
N VAL A 922 -20.53 -11.14 9.11
CA VAL A 922 -19.13 -10.71 9.27
C VAL A 922 -18.14 -11.84 8.93
N PRO A 923 -18.17 -13.02 9.59
CA PRO A 923 -17.27 -14.12 9.24
C PRO A 923 -17.68 -14.87 7.97
N SER A 924 -18.98 -14.97 7.64
CA SER A 924 -19.43 -15.79 6.51
C SER A 924 -19.44 -15.06 5.16
N LEU A 925 -19.47 -13.72 5.15
CA LEU A 925 -19.56 -12.91 3.93
C LEU A 925 -18.50 -11.80 3.86
N ILE A 926 -18.43 -10.93 4.87
CA ILE A 926 -17.60 -9.71 4.81
C ILE A 926 -16.10 -10.07 4.74
N VAL A 927 -15.61 -10.89 5.67
CA VAL A 927 -14.19 -11.31 5.65
C VAL A 927 -13.83 -12.08 4.39
N PRO A 928 -14.61 -13.08 3.94
CA PRO A 928 -14.41 -13.73 2.64
C PRO A 928 -14.40 -12.76 1.45
N LEU A 929 -15.31 -11.77 1.41
CA LEU A 929 -15.36 -10.78 0.34
C LEU A 929 -14.10 -9.89 0.33
N VAL A 930 -13.68 -9.41 1.50
CA VAL A 930 -12.42 -8.66 1.66
C VAL A 930 -11.23 -9.50 1.21
N ASN A 931 -11.19 -10.78 1.59
CA ASN A 931 -10.16 -11.70 1.12
C ASN A 931 -10.21 -11.87 -0.40
N ASN A 932 -11.37 -11.97 -1.04
CA ASN A 932 -11.45 -12.04 -2.50
C ASN A 932 -10.91 -10.79 -3.19
N VAL A 933 -11.04 -9.61 -2.57
CA VAL A 933 -10.45 -8.38 -3.08
C VAL A 933 -8.93 -8.36 -2.90
N LEU A 934 -8.44 -8.74 -1.72
CA LEU A 934 -7.05 -8.54 -1.30
C LEU A 934 -6.14 -9.76 -1.50
N LYS A 935 -6.69 -10.94 -1.81
CA LYS A 935 -5.94 -12.20 -1.96
C LYS A 935 -4.86 -12.09 -3.02
N GLU A 936 -5.13 -11.40 -4.14
CA GLU A 936 -4.14 -11.13 -5.18
C GLU A 936 -4.44 -9.78 -5.83
N ILE A 937 -3.87 -8.70 -5.26
CA ILE A 937 -3.88 -7.37 -5.84
C ILE A 937 -2.74 -7.30 -6.87
N PRO A 938 -3.02 -7.36 -8.18
CA PRO A 938 -1.99 -7.37 -9.20
C PRO A 938 -1.30 -6.01 -9.23
N LEU A 939 0.01 -6.01 -9.43
CA LEU A 939 0.86 -4.84 -9.51
C LEU A 939 0.98 -4.39 -10.97
N PRO A 940 1.23 -3.09 -11.22
CA PRO A 940 1.37 -2.59 -12.59
C PRO A 940 2.45 -3.36 -13.35
N ALA A 941 2.28 -3.47 -14.67
CA ALA A 941 3.21 -4.16 -15.57
C ALA A 941 4.57 -3.44 -15.72
N SER A 942 4.60 -2.14 -15.42
CA SER A 942 5.80 -1.32 -15.42
C SER A 942 5.67 -0.18 -14.42
N ILE A 943 6.81 0.25 -13.88
CA ILE A 943 6.93 1.37 -12.95
C ILE A 943 7.66 2.51 -13.66
N SER A 944 7.05 3.70 -13.77
CA SER A 944 7.68 4.86 -14.42
C SER A 944 8.79 5.46 -13.56
N LEU A 945 9.90 5.83 -14.19
CA LEU A 945 11.04 6.51 -13.58
C LEU A 945 11.19 7.91 -14.20
N PRO A 946 10.75 8.98 -13.50
CA PRO A 946 10.71 10.33 -14.07
C PRO A 946 12.06 10.89 -14.53
N ALA A 947 13.17 10.45 -13.91
CA ALA A 947 14.51 10.88 -14.32
C ALA A 947 14.96 10.29 -15.65
N LEU A 948 14.38 9.16 -16.09
CA LEU A 948 14.72 8.52 -17.33
C LEU A 948 13.71 8.92 -18.39
N THR A 949 14.15 9.53 -19.48
CA THR A 949 13.26 9.95 -20.57
C THR A 949 13.69 9.41 -21.92
N ASN A 950 12.71 9.15 -22.77
CA ASN A 950 12.94 8.67 -24.12
C ASN A 950 13.77 9.72 -24.90
N PRO A 951 14.81 9.31 -25.63
CA PRO A 951 15.69 10.24 -26.34
C PRO A 951 14.97 11.14 -27.36
N SER A 952 13.90 10.64 -27.98
CA SER A 952 13.22 11.26 -29.11
C SER A 952 12.01 12.11 -28.72
N ASN A 953 11.15 11.62 -27.83
CA ASN A 953 9.87 12.24 -27.50
C ASN A 953 9.81 12.82 -26.07
N GLY A 954 10.81 12.54 -25.22
CA GLY A 954 10.88 13.03 -23.84
C GLY A 954 9.92 12.35 -22.85
N ASN A 955 9.17 11.33 -23.26
CA ASN A 955 8.30 10.57 -22.37
C ASN A 955 9.11 9.82 -21.31
N ALA A 956 8.57 9.68 -20.11
CA ALA A 956 9.25 8.95 -19.04
C ALA A 956 9.40 7.46 -19.38
N CYS A 957 10.60 6.92 -19.22
CA CYS A 957 10.88 5.50 -19.27
C CYS A 957 10.41 4.81 -17.97
N GLY A 958 10.47 3.48 -17.93
CA GLY A 958 10.11 2.70 -16.75
C GLY A 958 10.83 1.36 -16.65
N ILE A 959 10.61 0.68 -15.52
CA ILE A 959 11.08 -0.68 -15.26
C ILE A 959 9.93 -1.66 -15.50
N ILE A 960 10.12 -2.67 -16.33
CA ILE A 960 9.18 -3.79 -16.49
C ILE A 960 9.13 -4.60 -15.21
N THR A 961 7.93 -4.79 -14.67
CA THR A 961 7.64 -5.57 -13.48
C THR A 961 6.76 -6.80 -13.79
N LYS A 962 6.77 -7.27 -15.04
CA LYS A 962 6.11 -8.53 -15.43
C LYS A 962 6.94 -9.74 -14.99
N THR A 963 6.29 -10.82 -14.58
CA THR A 963 6.91 -12.08 -14.16
C THR A 963 7.69 -12.79 -15.27
N THR A 964 7.53 -12.38 -16.53
CA THR A 964 8.40 -12.84 -17.62
C THR A 964 9.83 -12.28 -17.54
N HIS A 965 10.01 -11.14 -16.85
CA HIS A 965 11.29 -10.46 -16.69
C HIS A 965 11.78 -10.52 -15.25
N SER A 966 10.89 -10.22 -14.30
CA SER A 966 11.19 -10.18 -12.87
C SER A 966 9.98 -10.56 -12.04
N PHE A 967 10.19 -11.29 -10.95
CA PHE A 967 9.13 -11.62 -10.00
C PHE A 967 9.46 -11.12 -8.58
N LEU A 968 8.41 -10.73 -7.88
CA LEU A 968 8.46 -10.33 -6.48
C LEU A 968 8.15 -11.53 -5.59
N TYR A 969 8.81 -11.60 -4.44
CA TYR A 969 8.66 -12.71 -3.50
C TYR A 969 8.88 -12.26 -2.06
N THR A 970 8.33 -13.04 -1.12
CA THR A 970 8.50 -12.85 0.33
C THR A 970 9.31 -14.02 0.91
N LEU A 971 10.26 -13.70 1.77
CA LEU A 971 11.13 -14.65 2.48
C LEU A 971 10.78 -14.72 3.97
N PRO A 972 11.03 -15.87 4.62
CA PRO A 972 10.88 -15.99 6.07
C PRO A 972 12.04 -15.30 6.82
N ILE A 973 11.76 -14.86 8.04
CA ILE A 973 12.75 -14.36 9.00
C ILE A 973 12.94 -15.36 10.14
N ALA A 974 14.06 -15.27 10.85
CA ALA A 974 14.32 -16.08 12.04
C ALA A 974 13.77 -15.40 13.29
N ASP A 975 13.44 -16.20 14.31
CA ASP A 975 13.04 -15.72 15.65
C ASP A 975 14.18 -15.07 16.45
N THR A 976 15.42 -15.20 15.99
CA THR A 976 16.58 -14.46 16.51
C THR A 976 16.62 -13.00 16.08
N GLU A 977 15.78 -12.59 15.12
CA GLU A 977 15.71 -11.20 14.70
C GLU A 977 15.11 -10.33 15.83
N PRO A 978 15.67 -9.14 16.09
CA PRO A 978 15.31 -8.33 17.27
C PRO A 978 13.86 -7.84 17.24
N TYR A 979 13.24 -7.79 16.08
CA TYR A 979 11.84 -7.45 15.89
C TYR A 979 11.32 -7.93 14.51
N PRO A 980 10.01 -8.12 14.34
CA PRO A 980 9.45 -8.63 13.09
C PRO A 980 9.39 -7.55 12.00
N TYR A 981 9.68 -7.95 10.76
CA TYR A 981 9.63 -7.11 9.55
C TYR A 981 9.24 -7.94 8.33
N VAL A 982 8.65 -7.29 7.31
CA VAL A 982 8.40 -7.97 6.04
C VAL A 982 9.70 -8.06 5.28
N PHE A 983 10.15 -9.28 4.97
CA PHE A 983 11.36 -9.53 4.19
C PHE A 983 11.00 -10.09 2.83
N GLY A 984 11.49 -9.48 1.77
CA GLY A 984 11.22 -9.93 0.41
C GLY A 984 12.20 -9.35 -0.60
N GLY A 985 11.87 -9.47 -1.87
CA GLY A 985 12.72 -8.92 -2.91
C GLY A 985 12.15 -9.01 -4.31
N LEU A 986 12.91 -8.46 -5.24
CA LEU A 986 12.73 -8.55 -6.68
C LEU A 986 13.88 -9.36 -7.26
N ARG A 987 13.57 -10.41 -8.00
CA ARG A 987 14.55 -11.29 -8.66
C ARG A 987 14.22 -11.42 -10.14
N LEU A 988 15.27 -11.58 -10.96
CA LEU A 988 15.13 -11.84 -12.39
C LEU A 988 14.61 -13.25 -12.65
N THR A 989 13.67 -13.38 -13.57
CA THR A 989 13.06 -14.66 -13.93
C THR A 989 14.07 -15.54 -14.64
N ALA A 990 14.33 -16.73 -14.09
CA ALA A 990 15.28 -17.68 -14.67
C ALA A 990 14.86 -18.05 -16.11
N GLY A 991 15.78 -17.94 -17.06
CA GLY A 991 15.51 -18.17 -18.49
C GLY A 991 14.68 -17.08 -19.18
N GLY A 992 14.26 -16.03 -18.46
CA GLY A 992 13.60 -14.86 -19.04
C GLY A 992 14.58 -13.89 -19.70
N PRO A 993 14.10 -12.91 -20.49
CA PRO A 993 14.96 -11.98 -21.23
C PRO A 993 15.92 -11.20 -20.32
N ALA A 994 15.44 -10.81 -19.13
CA ALA A 994 16.23 -10.04 -18.18
C ALA A 994 17.34 -10.88 -17.51
N ALA A 995 17.23 -12.20 -17.47
CA ALA A 995 18.30 -13.05 -16.92
C ALA A 995 19.55 -13.04 -17.81
N SER A 996 19.39 -12.93 -19.12
CA SER A 996 20.51 -12.81 -20.08
C SER A 996 21.00 -11.38 -20.25
N ASP A 997 20.10 -10.40 -20.25
CA ASP A 997 20.44 -8.97 -20.30
C ASP A 997 19.54 -8.18 -19.34
N PRO A 998 19.98 -7.90 -18.10
CA PRO A 998 19.20 -7.15 -17.13
C PRO A 998 18.75 -5.76 -17.63
N GLY A 999 19.46 -5.18 -18.59
CA GLY A 999 19.13 -3.87 -19.15
C GLY A 999 17.78 -3.82 -19.88
N VAL A 1000 17.25 -4.97 -20.33
CA VAL A 1000 15.93 -5.05 -20.97
C VAL A 1000 14.77 -4.74 -20.02
N LEU A 1001 15.04 -4.68 -18.71
CA LEU A 1001 14.06 -4.19 -17.74
C LEU A 1001 13.71 -2.72 -17.97
N ILE A 1002 14.62 -1.90 -18.52
CA ILE A 1002 14.34 -0.50 -18.83
C ILE A 1002 13.66 -0.40 -20.19
N THR A 1003 12.46 0.18 -20.22
CA THR A 1003 11.74 0.49 -21.45
C THR A 1003 11.36 1.96 -21.52
N CYS A 1004 11.48 2.54 -22.72
CA CYS A 1004 11.09 3.90 -23.01
C CYS A 1004 9.94 3.89 -24.03
N PRO A 1005 8.76 4.42 -23.67
CA PRO A 1005 7.59 4.42 -24.54
C PRO A 1005 7.68 5.43 -25.70
#